data_AF-A0A398ABZ6-F1
#
_entry.id   AF-A0A398ABZ6-F1
#
_cell.length_a   1.000
_cell.length_b   1.000
_cell.length_c   1.000
_cell.angle_alpha   90.00
_cell.angle_beta   90.00
_cell.angle_gamma   90.00
#
_symmetry.space_group_name_H-M   'P 1'
#
loop_
_entity.id
_entity.type
_entity.pdbx_description
1 polymer ?
#
loop_
_entity_poly.entity_id
_entity_poly.type
_entity_poly.pdbx_seq_one_letter_code
_entity_poly.pdbx_strand_id
1 'polypeptide(L)'
;MANLGEKIDSKSSGDRISKGRPLERDDTVSDRQSKRRCIRDDDVVYQPKTKETRDAYEAMLGLIQQHLGRLPLNIVSGAADEILALLNNDAVNNPEKKLEIQKLLKPIPEEMNQVFDQLVSFGKLITDFGVAVEFEEDEEESDSDIAQDEELQETGGMQVDAGEGTSLNVQDIDAYWLQRETAIEREENLLKSLYEAARRLKDRTVADTDLESGWFKGQRQILDLESLAFDQGGFLMANETCVLPPGFYRSRGEGYDELNIPWVSKKVDINEKLVKITEMPAWAQPAFKEMQQLNSVQSKVYETALFKEDNILLCAPTGAGKTNVAMLTILQQIGFNKKGDGTYNHGNYKIVYVTPMKALVTEVVSNLSYRLKDYGVTVKELSGDQSLSGKEIEEAQLIVTTPEKWDIITRKSRDTQLVRLVIIDEIHLLHDNRGSVLESIVARTLRQIETTKENIRLVGLSATLPNYEDVALFLRVDLKKGLFKFDRSYRPVPLGQQYIGISVQEPLQKFQMMNDLCYQKVLAGAGKHQVLIFVHSRKETAKTAKSIVETAMANDTVSRFLKEDSASREVLLSQIELIKNGDLKKLLPYGFAIHHAGLTRGDREIVEALFGEGHVQVLVSTETLAWSVNLHAHTVIIKGTEVYNPEKGAWMELTPLDVMQMLGHAGRPQYDQYGEGIIITSYSKVQFYLSLMNEQLPIESQFISKLADQLNAEIALGTVQNAREACHWLGYTYLYYRMVRNPTLYGLAPDVLAKDVVLEGRRADLIHSAATILDKNNLVKYDRKSGRFQVTDLGRIASYNCVSHGTIVTYNELLKPTMGDIDLYHLLSLSEEFKYVTVGPDEKMELAKLLDRVTVPIKETLEEPSAKINVLLQAYISQLKLESLSLTSDMVFIGQNAGRLVRALYEIVLKRGWVQLSEKALKIVGRITRK
;
A
#
# COMPACT_ATOMS: atom_id res chain seq x y z
N MET A 1 -40.60 -3.38 80.47
CA MET A 1 -40.49 -3.67 81.91
C MET A 1 -39.08 -4.15 82.19
N ALA A 2 -38.35 -3.40 83.04
CA ALA A 2 -37.12 -3.72 83.78
C ALA A 2 -35.85 -4.17 83.02
N ASN A 3 -34.62 -3.75 83.31
CA ASN A 3 -34.02 -2.60 84.01
C ASN A 3 -32.49 -2.69 83.75
N LEU A 4 -31.75 -1.60 84.04
CA LEU A 4 -30.28 -1.46 84.11
C LEU A 4 -29.55 -1.29 82.76
N GLY A 5 -28.91 -0.16 82.43
CA GLY A 5 -28.41 0.93 83.28
C GLY A 5 -26.89 0.83 83.46
N GLU A 6 -26.20 1.72 82.77
CA GLU A 6 -24.88 2.31 83.08
C GLU A 6 -23.60 1.46 82.94
N LYS A 7 -22.73 2.00 82.05
CA LYS A 7 -21.24 2.07 82.05
C LYS A 7 -20.59 1.38 80.85
N ILE A 8 -20.30 2.14 79.79
CA ILE A 8 -18.92 2.26 79.23
C ILE A 8 -18.82 3.66 78.61
N ASP A 9 -17.93 4.50 79.15
CA ASP A 9 -17.53 5.78 78.57
C ASP A 9 -16.14 5.66 77.94
N SER A 10 -15.97 6.31 76.79
CA SER A 10 -14.75 6.65 76.05
C SER A 10 -13.80 5.55 75.51
N LYS A 11 -13.56 5.64 74.19
CA LYS A 11 -12.42 5.12 73.37
C LYS A 11 -12.59 3.78 72.63
N SER A 12 -12.69 3.90 71.30
CA SER A 12 -12.08 3.04 70.26
C SER A 12 -12.44 1.54 70.25
N SER A 13 -13.55 1.18 69.60
CA SER A 13 -13.84 -0.21 69.20
C SER A 13 -13.13 -0.56 67.87
N GLY A 14 -11.80 -0.49 67.85
CA GLY A 14 -10.97 -0.86 66.69
C GLY A 14 -9.75 -1.73 67.00
N ASP A 15 -9.40 -1.97 68.27
CA ASP A 15 -8.05 -2.41 68.63
C ASP A 15 -7.77 -3.93 68.61
N ARG A 16 -8.68 -4.78 68.11
CA ARG A 16 -8.42 -6.24 67.95
C ARG A 16 -9.12 -6.89 66.75
N ILE A 17 -9.06 -6.27 65.57
CA ILE A 17 -9.42 -6.94 64.31
C ILE A 17 -8.17 -7.02 63.43
N SER A 18 -7.49 -8.16 63.44
CA SER A 18 -6.49 -8.51 62.43
C SER A 18 -7.21 -9.04 61.19
N LYS A 19 -7.10 -8.35 60.05
CA LYS A 19 -7.44 -8.95 58.75
C LYS A 19 -6.31 -9.92 58.38
N GLY A 20 -6.60 -11.22 58.37
CA GLY A 20 -5.68 -12.24 57.86
C GLY A 20 -5.33 -11.96 56.40
N ARG A 21 -4.04 -12.09 56.04
CA ARG A 21 -3.63 -12.11 54.64
C ARG A 21 -4.16 -13.40 53.99
N PRO A 22 -4.62 -13.38 52.74
CA PRO A 22 -4.89 -14.62 52.01
C PRO A 22 -3.60 -15.43 51.92
N LEU A 23 -3.70 -16.74 52.18
CA LEU A 23 -2.64 -17.73 51.91
C LEU A 23 -2.31 -17.71 50.42
N GLU A 24 -1.03 -17.91 50.09
CA GLU A 24 -0.52 -18.03 48.71
C GLU A 24 -1.43 -18.97 47.90
N ARG A 25 -2.02 -18.42 46.83
CA ARG A 25 -2.70 -19.22 45.81
C ARG A 25 -1.63 -19.59 44.80
N ASP A 26 -1.38 -20.90 44.68
CA ASP A 26 -0.60 -21.49 43.60
C ASP A 26 -1.09 -20.97 42.24
N ASP A 27 -0.12 -20.61 41.39
CA ASP A 27 -0.28 -20.15 40.02
C ASP A 27 -0.97 -21.23 39.17
N THR A 28 -2.30 -21.18 39.11
CA THR A 28 -3.13 -22.00 38.20
C THR A 28 -4.23 -21.15 37.57
N VAL A 29 -3.85 -20.00 36.98
CA VAL A 29 -4.72 -19.27 36.05
C VAL A 29 -3.87 -18.65 34.94
N SER A 30 -3.33 -19.49 34.06
CA SER A 30 -2.78 -19.03 32.78
C SER A 30 -2.86 -20.14 31.74
N ASP A 31 -4.06 -20.61 31.43
CA ASP A 31 -4.28 -21.28 30.16
C ASP A 31 -5.77 -21.30 29.83
N ARG A 32 -6.19 -20.31 29.03
CA ARG A 32 -7.41 -20.31 28.20
C ARG A 32 -7.60 -18.91 27.65
N GLN A 33 -6.84 -18.56 26.61
CA GLN A 33 -7.25 -17.58 25.61
C GLN A 33 -6.28 -17.58 24.43
N SER A 34 -6.54 -18.46 23.46
CA SER A 34 -5.98 -18.37 22.12
C SER A 34 -6.94 -19.05 21.13
N LYS A 35 -7.91 -18.29 20.61
CA LYS A 35 -8.67 -18.71 19.44
C LYS A 35 -8.71 -17.59 18.40
N ARG A 36 -8.38 -18.01 17.17
CA ARG A 36 -8.32 -17.30 15.87
C ARG A 36 -7.02 -16.54 15.58
N ARG A 37 -5.99 -17.30 15.15
CA ARG A 37 -4.99 -16.83 14.18
C ARG A 37 -5.32 -17.42 12.82
N CYS A 38 -5.35 -16.60 11.77
CA CYS A 38 -5.28 -17.08 10.40
C CYS A 38 -3.89 -17.69 10.19
N ILE A 39 -3.85 -18.97 9.83
CA ILE A 39 -2.64 -19.67 9.42
C ILE A 39 -2.42 -19.31 7.95
N ARG A 40 -1.26 -18.73 7.63
CA ARG A 40 -0.67 -18.85 6.29
C ARG A 40 0.44 -19.88 6.42
N ASP A 41 0.35 -20.93 5.61
CA ASP A 41 1.47 -21.85 5.36
C ASP A 41 2.52 -21.06 4.58
N ASP A 42 3.62 -20.70 5.27
CA ASP A 42 4.98 -20.44 4.77
C ASP A 42 5.69 -19.65 5.90
N ASP A 43 6.80 -20.20 6.43
CA ASP A 43 7.63 -19.72 7.56
C ASP A 43 7.21 -20.14 8.98
N VAL A 44 7.32 -21.44 9.30
CA VAL A 44 7.31 -21.91 10.70
C VAL A 44 8.71 -21.72 11.29
N VAL A 45 8.99 -20.51 11.80
CA VAL A 45 10.16 -20.25 12.65
C VAL A 45 9.89 -20.81 14.05
N TYR A 46 10.88 -21.46 14.66
CA TYR A 46 10.77 -22.03 15.99
C TYR A 46 10.36 -21.00 17.06
N GLN A 47 9.40 -21.38 17.91
CA GLN A 47 8.96 -20.55 19.04
C GLN A 47 9.18 -21.31 20.36
N PRO A 48 10.14 -20.87 21.20
CA PRO A 48 10.41 -21.50 22.49
C PRO A 48 9.19 -21.44 23.43
N LYS A 49 8.84 -22.56 24.05
CA LYS A 49 7.64 -22.73 24.88
C LYS A 49 7.88 -22.37 26.35
N THR A 50 9.07 -22.66 26.90
CA THR A 50 9.40 -22.34 28.29
C THR A 50 10.30 -21.11 28.39
N LYS A 51 10.44 -20.56 29.61
CA LYS A 51 11.33 -19.42 29.85
C LYS A 51 12.80 -19.83 29.66
N GLU A 52 13.16 -21.02 30.11
CA GLU A 52 14.51 -21.55 30.02
C GLU A 52 14.93 -21.79 28.56
N THR A 53 14.02 -22.34 27.74
CA THR A 53 14.29 -22.61 26.32
C THR A 53 14.31 -21.31 25.52
N ARG A 54 13.52 -20.31 25.93
CA ARG A 54 13.57 -18.94 25.38
C ARG A 54 14.90 -18.26 25.66
N ASP A 55 15.36 -18.26 26.90
CA ASP A 55 16.63 -17.64 27.27
C ASP A 55 17.81 -18.31 26.53
N ALA A 56 17.78 -19.64 26.38
CA ALA A 56 18.79 -20.39 25.62
C ALA A 56 18.74 -20.08 24.11
N TYR A 57 17.55 -19.99 23.52
CA TYR A 57 17.37 -19.64 22.13
C TYR A 57 17.80 -18.19 21.85
N GLU A 58 17.48 -17.24 22.73
CA GLU A 58 17.94 -15.85 22.63
C GLU A 58 19.47 -15.74 22.70
N ALA A 59 20.11 -16.50 23.58
CA ALA A 59 21.57 -16.58 23.63
C ALA A 59 22.18 -17.15 22.35
N MET A 60 21.55 -18.19 21.77
CA MET A 60 21.94 -18.76 20.48
C MET A 60 21.81 -17.75 19.34
N LEU A 61 20.69 -17.02 19.26
CA LEU A 61 20.49 -15.95 18.27
C LEU A 61 21.56 -14.86 18.40
N GLY A 62 21.90 -14.46 19.63
CA GLY A 62 22.96 -13.48 19.90
C GLY A 62 24.33 -13.93 19.38
N LEU A 63 24.68 -15.20 19.59
CA LEU A 63 25.94 -15.78 19.09
C LEU A 63 25.95 -15.86 17.56
N ILE A 64 24.85 -16.32 16.94
CA ILE A 64 24.73 -16.39 15.48
C ILE A 64 24.82 -14.99 14.86
N GLN A 65 24.17 -13.98 15.47
CA GLN A 65 24.22 -12.58 15.04
C GLN A 65 25.64 -12.00 15.07
N GLN A 66 26.49 -12.46 16.00
CA GLN A 66 27.88 -12.02 16.06
C GLN A 66 28.67 -12.45 14.81
N HIS A 67 28.40 -13.66 14.28
CA HIS A 67 29.13 -14.23 13.14
C HIS A 67 28.49 -13.92 11.79
N LEU A 68 27.16 -13.92 11.69
CA LEU A 68 26.42 -13.53 10.49
C LEU A 68 26.36 -12.00 10.29
N GLY A 69 26.86 -11.24 11.27
CA GLY A 69 26.83 -9.78 11.31
C GLY A 69 25.42 -9.25 11.54
N ARG A 70 25.17 -7.98 11.20
CA ARG A 70 23.85 -7.35 11.34
C ARG A 70 22.89 -7.83 10.24
N LEU A 71 22.55 -9.11 10.22
CA LEU A 71 21.43 -9.65 9.43
C LEU A 71 20.09 -9.39 10.15
N PRO A 72 18.97 -9.32 9.42
CA PRO A 72 17.63 -9.28 10.01
C PRO A 72 17.37 -10.51 10.90
N LEU A 73 16.63 -10.35 12.00
CA LEU A 73 16.48 -11.44 12.97
C LEU A 73 15.76 -12.65 12.37
N ASN A 74 14.81 -12.49 11.45
CA ASN A 74 14.18 -13.62 10.78
C ASN A 74 15.18 -14.53 10.02
N ILE A 75 16.21 -13.94 9.40
CA ILE A 75 17.29 -14.71 8.75
C ILE A 75 18.15 -15.44 9.81
N VAL A 76 18.36 -14.79 10.95
CA VAL A 76 19.18 -15.28 12.05
C VAL A 76 18.46 -16.38 12.81
N SER A 77 17.15 -16.26 12.99
CA SER A 77 16.24 -17.28 13.50
C SER A 77 16.16 -18.46 12.55
N GLY A 78 16.02 -18.24 11.24
CA GLY A 78 16.10 -19.32 10.26
C GLY A 78 17.44 -20.07 10.32
N ALA A 79 18.56 -19.34 10.46
CA ALA A 79 19.87 -19.95 10.67
C ALA A 79 19.98 -20.70 12.00
N ALA A 80 19.38 -20.18 13.07
CA ALA A 80 19.32 -20.85 14.37
C ALA A 80 18.51 -22.15 14.30
N ASP A 81 17.40 -22.15 13.57
CA ASP A 81 16.53 -23.31 13.39
C ASP A 81 17.23 -24.38 12.54
N GLU A 82 17.96 -23.98 11.49
CA GLU A 82 18.80 -24.89 10.70
C GLU A 82 19.94 -25.49 11.54
N ILE A 83 20.59 -24.68 12.38
CA ILE A 83 21.61 -25.13 13.31
C ILE A 83 20.99 -26.08 14.36
N LEU A 84 19.82 -25.78 14.91
CA LEU A 84 19.12 -26.64 15.86
C LEU A 84 18.71 -27.98 15.23
N ALA A 85 18.20 -27.95 14.01
CA ALA A 85 17.87 -29.16 13.26
C ALA A 85 19.12 -30.02 13.02
N LEU A 86 20.26 -29.41 12.69
CA LEU A 86 21.54 -30.12 12.57
C LEU A 86 22.03 -30.67 13.90
N LEU A 87 21.94 -29.90 14.99
CA LEU A 87 22.39 -30.32 16.32
C LEU A 87 21.56 -31.48 16.87
N ASN A 88 20.23 -31.46 16.66
CA ASN A 88 19.29 -32.50 17.09
C ASN A 88 19.23 -33.72 16.15
N ASN A 89 19.94 -33.70 15.03
CA ASN A 89 20.01 -34.85 14.12
C ASN A 89 21.01 -35.89 14.64
N ASP A 90 20.51 -36.95 15.28
CA ASP A 90 21.35 -38.05 15.81
C ASP A 90 22.05 -38.89 14.72
N ALA A 91 21.63 -38.76 13.45
CA ALA A 91 22.24 -39.49 12.34
C ALA A 91 23.57 -38.89 11.84
N VAL A 92 23.88 -37.64 12.21
CA VAL A 92 25.09 -36.92 11.79
C VAL A 92 26.09 -36.88 12.94
N ASN A 93 27.38 -37.12 12.68
CA ASN A 93 28.41 -37.05 13.71
C ASN A 93 28.84 -35.59 14.00
N ASN A 94 29.38 -35.32 15.20
CA ASN A 94 29.80 -33.96 15.57
C ASN A 94 30.81 -33.31 14.60
N PRO A 95 31.80 -34.04 14.04
CA PRO A 95 32.69 -33.49 13.00
C PRO A 95 31.96 -32.99 11.75
N GLU A 96 30.96 -33.73 11.26
CA GLU A 96 30.16 -33.37 10.09
C GLU A 96 29.19 -32.23 10.42
N LYS A 97 28.50 -32.27 11.57
CA LYS A 97 27.68 -31.16 12.07
C LYS A 97 28.48 -29.87 12.10
N LYS A 98 29.71 -29.93 12.61
CA LYS A 98 30.60 -28.78 12.67
C LYS A 98 30.97 -28.25 11.29
N LEU A 99 31.22 -29.12 10.31
CA LEU A 99 31.54 -28.72 8.94
C LEU A 99 30.34 -28.01 8.28
N GLU A 100 29.13 -28.52 8.46
CA GLU A 100 27.91 -27.88 7.93
C GLU A 100 27.62 -26.54 8.61
N ILE A 101 27.72 -26.46 9.93
CA ILE A 101 27.58 -25.18 10.67
C ILE A 101 28.67 -24.19 10.26
N GLN A 102 29.89 -24.66 9.97
CA GLN A 102 30.97 -23.81 9.47
C GLN A 102 30.66 -23.24 8.08
N LYS A 103 30.04 -24.03 7.19
CA LYS A 103 29.58 -23.53 5.88
C LYS A 103 28.49 -22.47 6.05
N LEU A 104 27.57 -22.64 7.00
CA LEU A 104 26.48 -21.71 7.27
C LEU A 104 26.96 -20.37 7.85
N LEU A 105 27.80 -20.41 8.88
CA LEU A 105 28.24 -19.20 9.61
C LEU A 105 29.45 -18.49 8.98
N LYS A 106 30.13 -19.12 8.01
CA LYS A 106 31.40 -18.65 7.40
C LYS A 106 32.42 -18.05 8.41
N PRO A 107 32.70 -18.65 9.57
CA PRO A 107 33.59 -18.05 10.56
C PRO A 107 35.08 -18.24 10.21
N ILE A 108 35.93 -17.47 10.89
CA ILE A 108 37.39 -17.61 10.84
C ILE A 108 37.76 -19.00 11.43
N PRO A 109 38.63 -19.81 10.77
CA PRO A 109 38.94 -21.17 11.20
C PRO A 109 39.38 -21.34 12.66
N GLU A 110 39.97 -20.31 13.27
CA GLU A 110 40.53 -20.32 14.63
C GLU A 110 39.45 -20.27 15.73
N GLU A 111 38.27 -19.68 15.47
CA GLU A 111 37.20 -19.50 16.47
C GLU A 111 36.13 -20.62 16.41
N MET A 112 36.11 -21.41 15.33
CA MET A 112 35.02 -22.36 15.04
C MET A 112 34.82 -23.45 16.10
N ASN A 113 35.89 -23.87 16.80
CA ASN A 113 35.76 -24.85 17.90
C ASN A 113 34.92 -24.30 19.05
N GLN A 114 35.23 -23.08 19.50
CA GLN A 114 34.57 -22.44 20.63
C GLN A 114 33.10 -22.12 20.31
N VAL A 115 32.84 -21.66 19.09
CA VAL A 115 31.48 -21.36 18.61
C VAL A 115 30.64 -22.63 18.55
N PHE A 116 31.18 -23.72 18.00
CA PHE A 116 30.48 -25.00 17.93
C PHE A 116 30.12 -25.53 19.33
N ASP A 117 31.05 -25.48 20.29
CA ASP A 117 30.80 -25.95 21.66
C ASP A 117 29.70 -25.14 22.37
N GLN A 118 29.64 -23.82 22.13
CA GLN A 118 28.57 -22.97 22.64
C GLN A 118 27.22 -23.26 21.98
N LEU A 119 27.19 -23.48 20.66
CA LEU A 119 25.96 -23.85 19.96
C LEU A 119 25.42 -25.21 20.45
N VAL A 120 26.31 -26.19 20.69
CA VAL A 120 25.94 -27.48 21.29
C VAL A 120 25.39 -27.31 22.70
N SER A 121 25.96 -26.42 23.52
CA SER A 121 25.47 -26.19 24.89
C SER A 121 24.09 -25.54 24.89
N PHE A 122 23.85 -24.56 24.03
CA PHE A 122 22.52 -23.96 23.85
C PHE A 122 21.51 -24.97 23.28
N GLY A 123 21.88 -25.76 22.27
CA GLY A 123 21.02 -26.79 21.69
C GLY A 123 20.56 -27.83 22.73
N LYS A 124 21.43 -28.22 23.67
CA LYS A 124 21.06 -29.12 24.78
C LYS A 124 20.05 -28.52 25.76
N LEU A 125 20.02 -27.19 25.90
CA LEU A 125 19.06 -26.48 26.76
C LEU A 125 17.71 -26.29 26.06
N ILE A 126 17.65 -26.44 24.74
CA ILE A 126 16.44 -26.30 23.93
C ILE A 126 15.83 -27.69 23.69
N THR A 127 14.97 -28.11 24.60
CA THR A 127 14.40 -29.47 24.63
C THR A 127 13.06 -29.59 23.90
N ASP A 128 12.45 -28.47 23.54
CA ASP A 128 11.10 -28.33 22.98
C ASP A 128 11.08 -28.14 21.45
N PHE A 129 12.24 -28.22 20.79
CA PHE A 129 12.39 -28.15 19.34
C PHE A 129 12.02 -29.49 18.67
N GLY A 130 11.04 -29.48 17.75
CA GLY A 130 10.63 -30.65 16.96
C GLY A 130 9.60 -31.60 17.61
N VAL A 131 9.07 -31.27 18.79
CA VAL A 131 8.04 -32.08 19.46
C VAL A 131 6.64 -31.74 18.93
N ALA A 132 6.04 -32.66 18.16
CA ALA A 132 4.63 -32.65 17.80
C ALA A 132 3.78 -33.05 19.02
N VAL A 133 2.73 -32.29 19.33
CA VAL A 133 1.80 -32.62 20.43
C VAL A 133 0.66 -33.44 19.85
N GLU A 134 0.61 -34.73 20.20
CA GLU A 134 -0.63 -35.50 20.23
C GLU A 134 -1.48 -34.96 21.38
N PHE A 135 -2.72 -34.56 21.09
CA PHE A 135 -3.67 -34.16 22.13
C PHE A 135 -4.21 -35.44 22.78
N GLU A 136 -3.70 -35.82 23.95
CA GLU A 136 -4.41 -36.72 24.85
C GLU A 136 -5.51 -35.90 25.55
N GLU A 137 -6.77 -36.26 25.27
CA GLU A 137 -7.95 -35.75 25.97
C GLU A 137 -8.06 -36.48 27.32
N ASP A 138 -7.59 -35.84 28.40
CA ASP A 138 -7.97 -36.25 29.75
C ASP A 138 -9.35 -35.68 30.08
N GLU A 139 -10.36 -36.54 30.00
CA GLU A 139 -11.68 -36.36 30.62
C GLU A 139 -11.56 -36.51 32.14
N GLU A 140 -12.02 -35.51 32.90
CA GLU A 140 -12.79 -35.70 34.13
C GLU A 140 -13.33 -34.33 34.60
N GLU A 141 -14.59 -34.03 34.26
CA GLU A 141 -15.40 -33.05 35.00
C GLU A 141 -16.80 -33.60 35.23
N SER A 142 -17.26 -33.40 36.46
CA SER A 142 -18.43 -34.00 37.09
C SER A 142 -19.75 -33.33 36.73
N ASP A 143 -20.81 -34.15 36.77
CA ASP A 143 -22.20 -33.85 36.46
C ASP A 143 -22.77 -32.55 37.07
N SER A 144 -23.42 -31.75 36.23
CA SER A 144 -24.74 -31.20 36.57
C SER A 144 -25.56 -30.89 35.32
N ASP A 145 -26.78 -31.43 35.32
CA ASP A 145 -27.80 -31.41 34.28
C ASP A 145 -28.26 -30.01 33.81
N ILE A 146 -28.68 -29.89 32.54
CA ILE A 146 -30.06 -29.48 32.13
C ILE A 146 -30.24 -29.62 30.59
N ALA A 147 -31.13 -30.56 30.25
CA ALA A 147 -32.05 -30.76 29.11
C ALA A 147 -31.79 -30.14 27.71
N GLN A 148 -31.69 -31.04 26.73
CA GLN A 148 -31.97 -30.86 25.30
C GLN A 148 -33.45 -31.09 25.01
N ASP A 149 -33.96 -30.45 23.94
CA ASP A 149 -35.02 -31.00 23.08
C ASP A 149 -34.84 -30.44 21.65
N GLU A 150 -34.53 -31.31 20.69
CA GLU A 150 -34.69 -31.10 19.25
C GLU A 150 -35.60 -32.22 18.70
N GLU A 151 -36.66 -31.84 17.98
CA GLU A 151 -37.46 -32.74 17.15
C GLU A 151 -37.16 -32.49 15.66
N LEU A 152 -36.85 -33.59 14.95
CA LEU A 152 -36.73 -33.70 13.50
C LEU A 152 -38.09 -33.99 12.86
N GLN A 153 -38.35 -33.42 11.67
CA GLN A 153 -39.28 -34.00 10.70
C GLN A 153 -38.71 -33.98 9.27
N GLU A 154 -38.76 -35.16 8.64
CA GLU A 154 -38.48 -35.43 7.23
C GLU A 154 -39.62 -34.95 6.29
N THR A 155 -39.26 -34.71 5.02
CA THR A 155 -40.01 -35.04 3.76
C THR A 155 -39.24 -34.35 2.62
N GLY A 156 -39.11 -34.81 1.38
CA GLY A 156 -39.57 -35.94 0.57
C GLY A 156 -39.14 -35.61 -0.87
N GLY A 157 -38.68 -36.60 -1.65
CA GLY A 157 -38.16 -36.38 -3.01
C GLY A 157 -39.26 -36.27 -4.08
N MET A 158 -38.94 -35.63 -5.23
CA MET A 158 -39.71 -35.77 -6.47
C MET A 158 -38.85 -35.49 -7.74
N GLN A 159 -39.09 -36.32 -8.76
CA GLN A 159 -38.44 -36.42 -10.09
C GLN A 159 -38.68 -35.23 -11.03
N VAL A 160 -37.80 -35.07 -12.03
CA VAL A 160 -37.98 -34.15 -13.17
C VAL A 160 -37.84 -34.92 -14.49
N ASP A 161 -38.75 -34.63 -15.42
CA ASP A 161 -38.97 -35.27 -16.72
C ASP A 161 -38.17 -34.58 -17.86
N ALA A 162 -37.85 -35.32 -18.92
CA ALA A 162 -37.02 -34.89 -20.04
C ALA A 162 -37.85 -34.55 -21.29
N GLY A 163 -37.41 -33.56 -22.08
CA GLY A 163 -38.00 -33.21 -23.38
C GLY A 163 -36.95 -32.84 -24.42
N GLU A 164 -36.99 -33.55 -25.56
CA GLU A 164 -36.27 -33.35 -26.84
C GLU A 164 -36.70 -32.02 -27.52
N GLY A 165 -36.00 -31.34 -28.41
CA GLY A 165 -34.76 -31.50 -29.20
C GLY A 165 -34.81 -30.46 -30.35
N THR A 166 -33.68 -30.03 -30.92
CA THR A 166 -33.58 -29.51 -32.32
C THR A 166 -32.12 -29.52 -32.79
N SER A 167 -31.92 -29.94 -34.03
CA SER A 167 -30.63 -30.29 -34.66
C SER A 167 -29.88 -29.10 -35.28
N LEU A 168 -28.56 -29.05 -35.08
CA LEU A 168 -27.61 -28.16 -35.77
C LEU A 168 -26.51 -28.98 -36.47
N ASN A 169 -26.08 -28.49 -37.65
CA ASN A 169 -25.24 -29.21 -38.61
C ASN A 169 -23.75 -29.20 -38.18
N VAL A 170 -23.11 -30.37 -38.20
CA VAL A 170 -21.87 -30.69 -37.44
C VAL A 170 -20.57 -30.34 -38.20
N GLN A 171 -20.63 -29.63 -39.32
CA GLN A 171 -19.46 -29.40 -40.18
C GLN A 171 -18.82 -28.00 -40.06
N ASP A 172 -19.43 -27.07 -39.33
CA ASP A 172 -18.89 -25.70 -39.11
C ASP A 172 -18.53 -25.39 -37.64
N ILE A 173 -18.52 -26.40 -36.75
CA ILE A 173 -18.25 -26.21 -35.31
C ILE A 173 -16.83 -26.72 -34.99
N ASP A 174 -15.88 -25.80 -34.81
CA ASP A 174 -14.69 -26.09 -34.00
C ASP A 174 -14.97 -25.81 -32.52
N ALA A 175 -14.15 -26.37 -31.62
CA ALA A 175 -14.38 -26.35 -30.17
C ALA A 175 -14.41 -24.93 -29.54
N TYR A 176 -14.09 -23.88 -30.29
CA TYR A 176 -13.99 -22.50 -29.79
C TYR A 176 -14.85 -21.49 -30.57
N TRP A 177 -15.56 -21.91 -31.61
CA TRP A 177 -16.38 -21.04 -32.45
C TRP A 177 -17.52 -20.37 -31.68
N LEU A 178 -18.30 -21.16 -30.91
CA LEU A 178 -19.39 -20.62 -30.08
C LEU A 178 -18.90 -19.73 -28.94
N GLN A 179 -17.70 -19.97 -28.41
CA GLN A 179 -17.13 -19.17 -27.33
C GLN A 179 -16.61 -17.81 -27.80
N ARG A 180 -16.13 -17.69 -29.05
CA ARG A 180 -15.61 -16.42 -29.60
C ARG A 180 -16.69 -15.47 -30.09
N GLU A 181 -17.69 -15.97 -30.81
CA GLU A 181 -18.76 -15.10 -31.34
C GLU A 181 -19.70 -14.60 -30.24
N THR A 182 -20.05 -15.46 -29.26
CA THR A 182 -20.96 -15.07 -28.17
C THR A 182 -20.28 -14.23 -27.09
N ALA A 183 -18.97 -14.35 -26.87
CA ALA A 183 -18.25 -13.51 -25.91
C ALA A 183 -18.12 -12.07 -26.42
N ILE A 184 -17.79 -11.88 -27.71
CA ILE A 184 -17.67 -10.56 -28.33
C ILE A 184 -19.05 -9.88 -28.41
N GLU A 185 -20.11 -10.59 -28.83
CA GLU A 185 -21.47 -10.04 -28.83
C GLU A 185 -21.99 -9.76 -27.42
N ARG A 186 -21.71 -10.62 -26.42
CA ARG A 186 -22.04 -10.34 -25.02
C ARG A 186 -21.29 -9.12 -24.51
N GLU A 187 -20.01 -8.99 -24.86
CA GLU A 187 -19.18 -7.86 -24.45
C GLU A 187 -19.66 -6.55 -25.08
N GLU A 188 -20.03 -6.55 -26.37
CA GLU A 188 -20.65 -5.40 -27.03
C GLU A 188 -22.02 -5.05 -26.45
N ASN A 189 -22.86 -6.05 -26.16
CA ASN A 189 -24.19 -5.83 -25.57
C ASN A 189 -24.10 -5.39 -24.10
N LEU A 190 -23.12 -5.89 -23.35
CA LEU A 190 -22.81 -5.44 -21.98
C LEU A 190 -22.24 -4.02 -22.00
N LEU A 191 -21.36 -3.68 -22.93
CA LEU A 191 -20.87 -2.31 -23.12
C LEU A 191 -22.01 -1.36 -23.49
N LYS A 192 -22.93 -1.75 -24.39
CA LYS A 192 -24.14 -0.98 -24.69
C LYS A 192 -25.03 -0.83 -23.46
N SER A 193 -25.22 -1.89 -22.67
CA SER A 193 -25.98 -1.87 -21.42
C SER A 193 -25.33 -0.98 -20.36
N LEU A 194 -24.00 -1.01 -20.21
CA LEU A 194 -23.21 -0.13 -19.33
C LEU A 194 -23.29 1.33 -19.77
N TYR A 195 -23.21 1.60 -21.08
CA TYR A 195 -23.42 2.93 -21.66
C TYR A 195 -24.85 3.42 -21.44
N GLU A 196 -25.85 2.56 -21.65
CA GLU A 196 -27.25 2.87 -21.38
C GLU A 196 -27.53 3.05 -19.89
N ALA A 197 -26.92 2.27 -19.00
CA ALA A 197 -27.02 2.43 -17.56
C ALA A 197 -26.38 3.75 -17.11
N ALA A 198 -25.17 4.06 -17.61
CA ALA A 198 -24.52 5.35 -17.39
C ALA A 198 -25.36 6.52 -17.92
N ARG A 199 -26.08 6.33 -19.04
CA ARG A 199 -27.01 7.32 -19.61
C ARG A 199 -28.34 7.42 -18.86
N ARG A 200 -28.91 6.31 -18.39
CA ARG A 200 -30.16 6.29 -17.60
C ARG A 200 -29.96 6.88 -16.20
N LEU A 201 -28.77 6.73 -15.62
CA LEU A 201 -28.36 7.47 -14.41
C LEU A 201 -28.38 8.99 -14.67
N LYS A 202 -27.97 9.45 -15.87
CA LYS A 202 -28.02 10.86 -16.28
C LYS A 202 -29.46 11.40 -16.44
N ASP A 203 -30.38 10.59 -16.97
CA ASP A 203 -31.74 11.03 -17.34
C ASP A 203 -32.78 10.97 -16.19
N ARG A 204 -32.52 10.24 -15.09
CA ARG A 204 -33.48 10.09 -13.96
C ARG A 204 -33.58 11.28 -12.99
N THR A 205 -32.97 12.43 -13.29
CA THR A 205 -32.84 13.56 -12.35
C THR A 205 -34.05 14.50 -12.24
N VAL A 206 -35.17 14.24 -12.93
CA VAL A 206 -36.26 15.25 -13.07
C VAL A 206 -37.66 14.80 -12.58
N ALA A 207 -37.88 13.55 -12.18
CA ALA A 207 -39.23 13.15 -11.72
C ALA A 207 -39.18 12.02 -10.67
N ASP A 208 -39.09 12.39 -9.38
CA ASP A 208 -39.63 11.60 -8.26
C ASP A 208 -39.49 12.37 -6.93
N THR A 209 -40.16 13.51 -6.84
CA THR A 209 -40.68 13.99 -5.54
C THR A 209 -42.08 13.42 -5.39
N ASP A 210 -42.32 12.74 -4.27
CA ASP A 210 -43.60 12.19 -3.81
C ASP A 210 -43.91 10.73 -4.17
N LEU A 211 -43.19 9.78 -3.55
CA LEU A 211 -43.75 8.49 -3.15
C LEU A 211 -43.13 8.04 -1.82
N GLU A 212 -43.76 8.44 -0.70
CA GLU A 212 -43.54 7.89 0.66
C GLU A 212 -43.98 6.41 0.75
N SER A 213 -43.41 5.54 -0.08
CA SER A 213 -43.78 4.14 -0.13
C SER A 213 -42.56 3.22 0.00
N GLY A 214 -42.03 3.16 1.23
CA GLY A 214 -41.20 2.09 1.80
C GLY A 214 -39.93 1.71 1.03
N TRP A 215 -38.78 2.30 1.41
CA TRP A 215 -37.45 1.76 1.10
C TRP A 215 -37.33 0.26 1.46
N PHE A 216 -38.07 -0.14 2.50
CA PHE A 216 -38.16 -1.49 3.05
C PHE A 216 -39.29 -2.36 2.47
N LYS A 217 -39.70 -2.16 1.20
CA LYS A 217 -40.71 -3.04 0.56
C LYS A 217 -40.17 -4.42 0.16
N GLY A 218 -38.87 -4.68 0.30
CA GLY A 218 -38.25 -6.01 0.20
C GLY A 218 -37.30 -6.26 1.37
N GLN A 219 -37.09 -7.54 1.73
CA GLN A 219 -36.07 -7.92 2.72
C GLN A 219 -34.68 -7.62 2.15
N ARG A 220 -34.06 -6.51 2.56
CA ARG A 220 -32.66 -6.22 2.24
C ARG A 220 -31.77 -7.20 2.99
N GLN A 221 -30.83 -7.79 2.28
CA GLN A 221 -29.91 -8.74 2.88
C GLN A 221 -28.76 -7.99 3.56
N ILE A 222 -28.44 -8.38 4.79
CA ILE A 222 -27.21 -7.94 5.45
C ILE A 222 -26.07 -8.77 4.87
N LEU A 223 -25.13 -8.10 4.22
CA LEU A 223 -23.92 -8.67 3.68
C LEU A 223 -22.80 -8.52 4.69
N ASP A 224 -21.95 -9.54 4.77
CA ASP A 224 -20.67 -9.42 5.44
C ASP A 224 -19.67 -8.73 4.48
N LEU A 225 -19.38 -7.45 4.76
CA LEU A 225 -18.50 -6.65 3.92
C LEU A 225 -17.03 -7.05 4.07
N GLU A 226 -16.64 -7.65 5.20
CA GLU A 226 -15.25 -8.08 5.42
C GLU A 226 -14.93 -9.29 4.54
N SER A 227 -15.80 -10.30 4.51
CA SER A 227 -15.60 -11.47 3.63
C SER A 227 -15.72 -11.19 2.14
N LEU A 228 -16.38 -10.10 1.74
CA LEU A 228 -16.45 -9.64 0.35
C LEU A 228 -15.26 -8.78 -0.07
N ALA A 229 -14.46 -8.28 0.87
CA ALA A 229 -13.28 -7.50 0.57
C ALA A 229 -12.12 -8.43 0.16
N PHE A 230 -11.23 -7.94 -0.71
CA PHE A 230 -10.04 -8.69 -1.09
C PHE A 230 -8.94 -8.49 -0.05
N ASP A 231 -8.66 -9.52 0.76
CA ASP A 231 -7.60 -9.48 1.78
C ASP A 231 -6.21 -9.20 1.20
N GLN A 232 -5.99 -9.61 -0.06
CA GLN A 232 -4.76 -9.37 -0.80
C GLN A 232 -4.57 -7.91 -1.22
N GLY A 233 -5.62 -7.08 -1.21
CA GLY A 233 -5.54 -5.68 -1.65
C GLY A 233 -4.93 -5.55 -3.05
N GLY A 234 -3.90 -4.69 -3.19
CA GLY A 234 -3.16 -4.48 -4.44
C GLY A 234 -2.35 -5.67 -4.97
N PHE A 235 -2.35 -6.80 -4.26
CA PHE A 235 -1.71 -8.06 -4.69
C PHE A 235 -2.70 -9.07 -5.27
N LEU A 236 -3.98 -8.69 -5.42
CA LEU A 236 -5.00 -9.56 -5.99
C LEU A 236 -4.68 -9.87 -7.46
N MET A 237 -4.33 -11.13 -7.73
CA MET A 237 -4.25 -11.63 -9.10
C MET A 237 -5.60 -12.17 -9.54
N ALA A 238 -6.40 -11.33 -10.20
CA ALA A 238 -7.66 -11.77 -10.81
C ALA A 238 -7.45 -12.68 -12.04
N ASN A 239 -6.24 -12.72 -12.61
CA ASN A 239 -5.89 -13.59 -13.73
C ASN A 239 -5.28 -14.92 -13.24
N GLU A 240 -5.90 -16.03 -13.63
CA GLU A 240 -5.39 -17.38 -13.29
C GLU A 240 -4.17 -17.78 -14.13
N THR A 241 -4.04 -17.22 -15.34
CA THR A 241 -2.97 -17.55 -16.29
C THR A 241 -2.21 -16.31 -16.74
N CYS A 242 -0.93 -16.50 -17.08
CA CYS A 242 -0.08 -15.47 -17.66
C CYS A 242 0.41 -15.96 -19.04
N VAL A 243 0.05 -15.25 -20.09
CA VAL A 243 0.52 -15.48 -21.45
C VAL A 243 1.93 -14.90 -21.58
N LEU A 244 2.90 -15.75 -21.92
CA LEU A 244 4.29 -15.35 -22.07
C LEU A 244 4.53 -14.71 -23.45
N PRO A 245 5.29 -13.60 -23.54
CA PRO A 245 5.58 -12.97 -24.82
C PRO A 245 6.44 -13.84 -25.75
N PRO A 246 6.41 -13.60 -27.08
CA PRO A 246 7.27 -14.28 -28.03
C PRO A 246 8.76 -14.06 -27.73
N GLY A 247 9.59 -15.08 -27.97
CA GLY A 247 11.04 -15.02 -27.70
C GLY A 247 11.40 -15.26 -26.23
N PHE A 248 10.42 -15.53 -25.37
CA PHE A 248 10.64 -15.98 -24.01
C PHE A 248 11.49 -17.26 -23.96
N TYR A 249 12.45 -17.30 -23.04
CA TYR A 249 13.17 -18.52 -22.71
C TYR A 249 13.42 -18.62 -21.19
N ARG A 250 13.55 -19.84 -20.71
CA ARG A 250 13.84 -20.14 -19.30
C ARG A 250 15.18 -20.86 -19.19
N SER A 251 16.00 -20.39 -18.27
CA SER A 251 17.25 -21.03 -17.85
C SER A 251 17.07 -21.56 -16.44
N ARG A 252 17.53 -22.79 -16.17
CA ARG A 252 17.51 -23.37 -14.82
C ARG A 252 18.89 -23.25 -14.19
N GLY A 253 18.94 -22.69 -12.99
CA GLY A 253 20.12 -22.72 -12.13
C GLY A 253 19.94 -23.67 -10.96
N GLU A 254 20.98 -23.84 -10.16
CA GLU A 254 20.90 -24.58 -8.91
C GLU A 254 20.17 -23.73 -7.86
N GLY A 255 18.95 -24.14 -7.48
CA GLY A 255 18.11 -23.44 -6.49
C GLY A 255 17.40 -22.17 -6.99
N TYR A 256 17.44 -21.89 -8.29
CA TYR A 256 16.67 -20.79 -8.90
C TYR A 256 16.31 -21.05 -10.36
N ASP A 257 15.27 -20.36 -10.83
CA ASP A 257 14.89 -20.31 -12.24
C ASP A 257 15.01 -18.89 -12.77
N GLU A 258 15.54 -18.74 -13.97
CA GLU A 258 15.64 -17.46 -14.65
C GLU A 258 14.76 -17.43 -15.90
N LEU A 259 13.77 -16.55 -15.87
CA LEU A 259 12.80 -16.34 -16.94
C LEU A 259 13.16 -15.05 -17.68
N ASN A 260 13.46 -15.16 -18.97
CA ASN A 260 13.94 -14.06 -19.80
C ASN A 260 12.93 -13.67 -20.86
N ILE A 261 12.63 -12.38 -20.94
CA ILE A 261 11.81 -11.77 -21.99
C ILE A 261 12.70 -10.77 -22.74
N PRO A 262 13.08 -11.05 -24.00
CA PRO A 262 13.95 -10.15 -24.75
C PRO A 262 13.25 -8.82 -25.02
N TRP A 263 14.05 -7.76 -25.13
CA TRP A 263 13.54 -6.47 -25.60
C TRP A 263 13.07 -6.60 -27.05
N VAL A 264 12.03 -5.85 -27.41
CA VAL A 264 11.50 -5.83 -28.77
C VAL A 264 11.69 -4.43 -29.34
N SER A 265 12.39 -4.32 -30.47
CA SER A 265 12.55 -3.04 -31.16
C SER A 265 11.19 -2.52 -31.63
N LYS A 266 10.93 -1.23 -31.45
CA LYS A 266 9.70 -0.59 -31.92
C LYS A 266 9.61 -0.74 -33.45
N LYS A 267 8.47 -1.22 -33.96
CA LYS A 267 8.13 -0.99 -35.37
C LYS A 267 7.84 0.51 -35.53
N VAL A 268 8.82 1.26 -36.00
CA VAL A 268 8.63 2.69 -36.33
C VAL A 268 7.63 2.76 -37.48
N ASP A 269 6.46 3.34 -37.23
CA ASP A 269 5.55 3.70 -38.32
C ASP A 269 6.17 4.89 -39.06
N ILE A 270 6.70 4.62 -40.26
CA ILE A 270 7.41 5.59 -41.09
C ILE A 270 6.50 6.77 -41.48
N ASN A 271 5.18 6.60 -41.39
CA ASN A 271 4.20 7.64 -41.68
C ASN A 271 3.72 8.41 -40.44
N GLU A 272 4.24 8.12 -39.24
CA GLU A 272 3.82 8.79 -38.01
C GLU A 272 4.32 10.25 -37.97
N LYS A 273 3.43 11.21 -38.24
CA LYS A 273 3.74 12.64 -38.19
C LYS A 273 3.82 13.12 -36.74
N LEU A 274 5.02 13.47 -36.29
CA LEU A 274 5.22 14.12 -34.99
C LEU A 274 4.85 15.61 -35.06
N VAL A 275 4.20 16.11 -34.00
CA VAL A 275 3.81 17.52 -33.89
C VAL A 275 5.04 18.35 -33.48
N LYS A 276 5.51 19.23 -34.36
CA LYS A 276 6.58 20.18 -34.02
C LYS A 276 6.05 21.25 -33.08
N ILE A 277 6.86 21.69 -32.12
CA ILE A 277 6.45 22.76 -31.20
C ILE A 277 6.13 24.06 -31.98
N THR A 278 6.84 24.31 -33.08
CA THR A 278 6.57 25.45 -33.97
C THR A 278 5.22 25.38 -34.69
N GLU A 279 4.64 24.18 -34.84
CA GLU A 279 3.30 23.98 -35.44
C GLU A 279 2.18 24.16 -34.39
N MET A 280 2.50 24.18 -33.09
CA MET A 280 1.52 24.43 -32.04
C MET A 280 1.05 25.90 -32.02
N PRO A 281 -0.15 26.20 -31.50
CA PRO A 281 -0.57 27.58 -31.28
C PRO A 281 0.46 28.38 -30.49
N ALA A 282 0.79 29.59 -30.94
CA ALA A 282 1.85 30.43 -30.36
C ALA A 282 1.70 30.64 -28.84
N TRP A 283 0.46 30.64 -28.34
CA TRP A 283 0.18 30.79 -26.91
C TRP A 283 0.56 29.56 -26.08
N ALA A 284 0.63 28.36 -26.65
CA ALA A 284 0.97 27.11 -25.95
C ALA A 284 2.46 26.76 -26.02
N GLN A 285 3.18 27.29 -27.02
CA GLN A 285 4.61 27.03 -27.25
C GLN A 285 5.53 27.36 -26.05
N PRO A 286 5.33 28.43 -25.26
CA PRO A 286 6.21 28.78 -24.15
C PRO A 286 6.38 27.67 -23.11
N ALA A 287 5.37 26.82 -22.94
CA ALA A 287 5.47 25.70 -22.00
C ALA A 287 6.45 24.63 -22.50
N PHE A 288 6.79 24.57 -23.80
CA PHE A 288 7.61 23.54 -24.42
C PHE A 288 8.93 24.09 -24.99
N LYS A 289 9.46 25.21 -24.47
CA LYS A 289 10.66 25.91 -24.99
C LYS A 289 11.90 25.04 -25.21
N GLU A 290 12.07 24.00 -24.39
CA GLU A 290 13.24 23.09 -24.46
C GLU A 290 13.01 21.90 -25.41
N MET A 291 11.84 21.80 -26.05
CA MET A 291 11.46 20.71 -26.94
C MET A 291 11.35 21.19 -28.38
N GLN A 292 11.82 20.37 -29.32
CA GLN A 292 11.65 20.64 -30.76
C GLN A 292 10.32 20.10 -31.30
N GLN A 293 9.88 18.94 -30.77
CA GLN A 293 8.66 18.26 -31.16
C GLN A 293 8.12 17.39 -30.03
N LEU A 294 6.83 17.07 -30.10
CA LEU A 294 6.17 16.08 -29.24
C LEU A 294 6.58 14.66 -29.66
N ASN A 295 6.59 13.73 -28.70
CA ASN A 295 6.82 12.32 -29.01
C ASN A 295 5.58 11.67 -29.66
N SER A 296 5.68 10.40 -30.04
CA SER A 296 4.61 9.64 -30.71
C SER A 296 3.30 9.59 -29.89
N VAL A 297 3.38 9.28 -28.59
CA VAL A 297 2.22 9.26 -27.68
C VAL A 297 1.59 10.64 -27.58
N GLN A 298 2.39 11.66 -27.30
CA GLN A 298 1.94 13.05 -27.15
C GLN A 298 1.32 13.58 -28.44
N SER A 299 1.89 13.27 -29.61
CA SER A 299 1.39 13.72 -30.91
C SER A 299 0.02 13.09 -31.25
N LYS A 300 -0.19 11.82 -30.90
CA LYS A 300 -1.48 11.14 -31.10
C LYS A 300 -2.60 11.69 -30.21
N VAL A 301 -2.25 12.11 -28.99
CA VAL A 301 -3.21 12.64 -28.02
C VAL A 301 -3.40 14.16 -28.16
N TYR A 302 -2.49 14.83 -28.87
CA TYR A 302 -2.38 16.30 -28.98
C TYR A 302 -3.70 16.99 -29.28
N GLU A 303 -4.43 16.53 -30.31
CA GLU A 303 -5.68 17.15 -30.75
C GLU A 303 -6.75 17.12 -29.66
N THR A 304 -6.97 15.96 -29.05
CA THR A 304 -7.95 15.80 -27.96
C THR A 304 -7.49 16.53 -26.70
N ALA A 305 -6.21 16.47 -26.35
CA ALA A 305 -5.70 17.10 -25.12
C ALA A 305 -5.76 18.63 -25.17
N LEU A 306 -5.32 19.25 -26.26
CA LEU A 306 -5.20 20.71 -26.35
C LEU A 306 -6.47 21.41 -26.83
N PHE A 307 -7.28 20.77 -27.69
CA PHE A 307 -8.40 21.46 -28.38
C PHE A 307 -9.81 20.94 -28.04
N LYS A 308 -9.94 19.81 -27.35
CA LYS A 308 -11.25 19.25 -26.96
C LYS A 308 -11.44 19.18 -25.45
N GLU A 309 -12.66 19.42 -24.98
CA GLU A 309 -13.02 19.31 -23.57
C GLU A 309 -13.33 17.87 -23.12
N ASP A 310 -13.20 16.89 -24.03
CA ASP A 310 -13.43 15.48 -23.72
C ASP A 310 -12.55 15.00 -22.55
N ASN A 311 -13.14 14.19 -21.67
CA ASN A 311 -12.39 13.45 -20.66
C ASN A 311 -11.40 12.51 -21.34
N ILE A 312 -10.22 12.33 -20.75
CA ILE A 312 -9.15 11.50 -21.31
C ILE A 312 -8.79 10.39 -20.33
N LEU A 313 -8.60 9.18 -20.86
CA LEU A 313 -7.80 8.15 -20.20
C LEU A 313 -6.63 7.81 -21.11
N LEU A 314 -5.42 8.07 -20.64
CA LEU A 314 -4.18 7.69 -21.29
C LEU A 314 -3.55 6.50 -20.58
N CYS A 315 -3.57 5.33 -21.20
CA CYS A 315 -2.82 4.15 -20.78
C CYS A 315 -1.53 4.07 -21.59
N ALA A 316 -0.38 4.31 -20.96
CA ALA A 316 0.92 4.27 -21.61
C ALA A 316 2.02 3.78 -20.65
N PRO A 317 3.10 3.16 -21.16
CA PRO A 317 4.21 2.71 -20.33
C PRO A 317 4.87 3.87 -19.56
N THR A 318 5.51 3.55 -18.43
CA THR A 318 6.34 4.50 -17.68
C THR A 318 7.41 5.13 -18.59
N GLY A 319 7.61 6.44 -18.45
CA GLY A 319 8.53 7.20 -19.30
C GLY A 319 7.96 7.61 -20.67
N ALA A 320 6.78 7.15 -21.10
CA ALA A 320 6.19 7.52 -22.39
C ALA A 320 5.76 9.00 -22.50
N GLY A 321 5.96 9.79 -21.45
CA GLY A 321 5.73 11.24 -21.44
C GLY A 321 4.30 11.65 -21.10
N LYS A 322 3.64 10.92 -20.19
CA LYS A 322 2.28 11.19 -19.68
C LYS A 322 2.15 12.62 -19.12
N THR A 323 3.17 13.10 -18.41
CA THR A 323 3.22 14.47 -17.84
C THR A 323 3.09 15.57 -18.90
N ASN A 324 3.61 15.37 -20.12
CA ASN A 324 3.42 16.34 -21.20
C ASN A 324 2.00 16.33 -21.76
N VAL A 325 1.31 15.19 -21.72
CA VAL A 325 -0.12 15.13 -22.07
C VAL A 325 -0.94 15.90 -21.02
N ALA A 326 -0.61 15.76 -19.73
CA ALA A 326 -1.21 16.58 -18.68
C ALA A 326 -0.94 18.08 -18.88
N MET A 327 0.27 18.46 -19.30
CA MET A 327 0.58 19.85 -19.64
C MET A 327 -0.33 20.38 -20.76
N LEU A 328 -0.62 19.59 -21.80
CA LEU A 328 -1.52 20.01 -22.88
C LEU A 328 -2.95 20.28 -22.38
N THR A 329 -3.47 19.46 -21.46
CA THR A 329 -4.82 19.66 -20.90
C THR A 329 -4.86 20.86 -19.94
N ILE A 330 -3.78 21.11 -19.18
CA ILE A 330 -3.60 22.32 -18.37
C ILE A 330 -3.62 23.57 -19.27
N LEU A 331 -2.85 23.53 -20.36
CA LEU A 331 -2.75 24.65 -21.30
C LEU A 331 -4.09 24.96 -21.97
N GLN A 332 -4.88 23.95 -22.34
CA GLN A 332 -6.23 24.19 -22.82
C GLN A 332 -7.05 25.02 -21.83
N GLN A 333 -7.06 24.61 -20.55
CA GLN A 333 -7.84 25.29 -19.51
C GLN A 333 -7.37 26.74 -19.32
N ILE A 334 -6.06 26.98 -19.36
CA ILE A 334 -5.48 28.34 -19.34
C ILE A 334 -5.90 29.12 -20.59
N GLY A 335 -5.87 28.48 -21.76
CA GLY A 335 -6.23 29.04 -23.06
C GLY A 335 -7.68 29.55 -23.11
N PHE A 336 -8.64 28.84 -22.51
CA PHE A 336 -10.03 29.30 -22.40
C PHE A 336 -10.20 30.57 -21.57
N ASN A 337 -9.24 30.87 -20.70
CA ASN A 337 -9.26 32.06 -19.85
C ASN A 337 -8.37 33.18 -20.38
N LYS A 338 -7.88 33.07 -21.61
CA LYS A 338 -7.11 34.12 -22.28
C LYS A 338 -8.01 35.27 -22.72
N LYS A 339 -7.61 36.50 -22.42
CA LYS A 339 -8.26 37.74 -22.86
C LYS A 339 -7.72 38.19 -24.22
N GLY A 340 -8.47 39.05 -24.90
CA GLY A 340 -8.09 39.60 -26.21
C GLY A 340 -6.81 40.45 -26.20
N ASP A 341 -6.40 40.95 -25.03
CA ASP A 341 -5.15 41.71 -24.82
C ASP A 341 -3.91 40.82 -24.59
N GLY A 342 -4.09 39.49 -24.54
CA GLY A 342 -3.02 38.54 -24.30
C GLY A 342 -2.81 38.15 -22.83
N THR A 343 -3.50 38.78 -21.87
CA THR A 343 -3.46 38.42 -20.44
C THR A 343 -4.44 37.27 -20.12
N TYR A 344 -4.31 36.64 -18.95
CA TYR A 344 -5.15 35.52 -18.51
C TYR A 344 -6.04 35.91 -17.33
N ASN A 345 -7.27 35.39 -17.29
CA ASN A 345 -8.17 35.53 -16.14
C ASN A 345 -8.02 34.34 -15.18
N HIS A 346 -7.13 34.50 -14.19
CA HIS A 346 -6.82 33.47 -13.22
C HIS A 346 -7.86 33.30 -12.08
N GLY A 347 -8.90 34.13 -12.03
CA GLY A 347 -9.94 34.04 -10.99
C GLY A 347 -11.07 33.04 -11.29
N ASN A 348 -11.17 32.56 -12.53
CA ASN A 348 -12.34 31.81 -13.00
C ASN A 348 -12.18 30.28 -12.98
N TYR A 349 -11.00 29.78 -12.60
CA TYR A 349 -10.71 28.35 -12.65
C TYR A 349 -9.70 27.92 -11.60
N LYS A 350 -9.78 26.64 -11.22
CA LYS A 350 -8.76 25.88 -10.52
C LYS A 350 -8.53 24.54 -11.21
N ILE A 351 -7.28 24.09 -11.17
CA ILE A 351 -6.83 22.80 -11.67
C ILE A 351 -6.30 22.01 -10.49
N VAL A 352 -6.71 20.75 -10.40
CA VAL A 352 -6.24 19.82 -9.37
C VAL A 352 -5.44 18.72 -10.06
N TYR A 353 -4.19 18.55 -9.63
CA TYR A 353 -3.32 17.46 -10.08
C TYR A 353 -3.11 16.51 -8.90
N VAL A 354 -3.66 15.31 -9.01
CA VAL A 354 -3.56 14.26 -7.99
C VAL A 354 -2.44 13.29 -8.37
N THR A 355 -1.43 13.18 -7.50
CA THR A 355 -0.29 12.24 -7.65
C THR A 355 -0.34 11.16 -6.56
N PRO A 356 0.09 9.92 -6.82
CA PRO A 356 0.01 8.82 -5.85
C PRO A 356 0.87 9.03 -4.59
N MET A 357 1.99 9.77 -4.68
CA MET A 357 2.95 9.88 -3.58
C MET A 357 3.39 11.32 -3.31
N LYS A 358 3.67 11.63 -2.04
CA LYS A 358 4.19 12.95 -1.61
C LYS A 358 5.50 13.33 -2.30
N ALA A 359 6.40 12.37 -2.51
CA ALA A 359 7.68 12.62 -3.17
C ALA A 359 7.49 13.20 -4.59
N LEU A 360 6.53 12.65 -5.33
CA LEU A 360 6.20 13.07 -6.69
C LEU A 360 5.53 14.45 -6.72
N VAL A 361 4.77 14.82 -5.69
CA VAL A 361 4.14 16.15 -5.59
C VAL A 361 5.18 17.25 -5.74
N THR A 362 6.29 17.17 -4.99
CA THR A 362 7.34 18.20 -5.00
C THR A 362 7.97 18.36 -6.39
N GLU A 363 8.24 17.24 -7.07
CA GLU A 363 8.80 17.24 -8.42
C GLU A 363 7.83 17.87 -9.43
N VAL A 364 6.56 17.45 -9.40
CA VAL A 364 5.51 17.96 -10.30
C VAL A 364 5.28 19.45 -10.06
N VAL A 365 5.26 19.91 -8.80
CA VAL A 365 5.16 21.34 -8.47
C VAL A 365 6.33 22.11 -9.06
N SER A 366 7.57 21.64 -8.89
CA SER A 366 8.76 22.30 -9.44
C SER A 366 8.70 22.41 -10.95
N ASN A 367 8.38 21.30 -11.64
CA ASN A 367 8.29 21.23 -13.09
C ASN A 367 7.17 22.15 -13.64
N LEU A 368 5.95 22.02 -13.12
CA LEU A 368 4.82 22.82 -13.58
C LEU A 368 5.02 24.31 -13.27
N SER A 369 5.61 24.66 -12.11
CA SER A 369 5.93 26.05 -11.77
C SER A 369 6.90 26.66 -12.77
N TYR A 370 7.94 25.92 -13.15
CA TYR A 370 8.92 26.38 -14.14
C TYR A 370 8.27 26.59 -15.52
N ARG A 371 7.51 25.59 -15.99
CA ARG A 371 6.93 25.59 -17.34
C ARG A 371 5.73 26.52 -17.52
N LEU A 372 5.02 26.84 -16.42
CA LEU A 372 3.84 27.71 -16.44
C LEU A 372 4.14 29.16 -16.01
N LYS A 373 5.41 29.48 -15.71
CA LYS A 373 5.84 30.81 -15.26
C LYS A 373 5.43 31.93 -16.22
N ASP A 374 5.57 31.71 -17.52
CA ASP A 374 5.24 32.71 -18.56
C ASP A 374 3.73 33.01 -18.65
N TYR A 375 2.89 32.17 -18.03
CA TYR A 375 1.44 32.31 -18.03
C TYR A 375 0.89 33.01 -16.80
N GLY A 376 1.74 33.38 -15.83
CA GLY A 376 1.31 33.97 -14.55
C GLY A 376 0.58 33.01 -13.61
N VAL A 377 0.68 31.70 -13.87
CA VAL A 377 0.02 30.65 -13.09
C VAL A 377 0.80 30.36 -11.81
N THR A 378 0.10 30.41 -10.68
CA THR A 378 0.64 29.99 -9.38
C THR A 378 0.31 28.53 -9.12
N VAL A 379 1.35 27.72 -8.99
CA VAL A 379 1.27 26.30 -8.62
C VAL A 379 1.60 26.14 -7.14
N LYS A 380 0.77 25.42 -6.38
CA LYS A 380 1.00 25.15 -4.96
C LYS A 380 0.94 23.66 -4.64
N GLU A 381 1.83 23.25 -3.73
CA GLU A 381 1.79 21.95 -3.07
C GLU A 381 0.68 21.93 -2.03
N LEU A 382 -0.04 20.82 -1.96
CA LEU A 382 -0.97 20.51 -0.89
C LEU A 382 -0.83 19.03 -0.52
N SER A 383 0.19 18.72 0.28
CA SER A 383 0.53 17.35 0.65
C SER A 383 1.01 17.22 2.10
N GLY A 384 0.86 16.03 2.69
CA GLY A 384 1.27 15.76 4.08
C GLY A 384 0.69 16.78 5.08
N ASP A 385 1.56 17.30 5.95
CA ASP A 385 1.19 18.29 6.98
C ASP A 385 1.04 19.72 6.45
N GLN A 386 1.41 19.98 5.21
CA GLN A 386 1.18 21.31 4.64
C GLN A 386 -0.32 21.55 4.54
N SER A 387 -0.75 22.70 5.07
CA SER A 387 -2.09 23.23 4.87
C SER A 387 -1.94 24.60 4.25
N LEU A 388 -2.73 24.85 3.20
CA LEU A 388 -2.80 26.16 2.59
C LEU A 388 -3.84 26.98 3.34
N SER A 389 -3.51 28.22 3.65
CA SER A 389 -4.50 29.19 4.10
C SER A 389 -5.56 29.42 3.02
N GLY A 390 -6.76 29.87 3.40
CA GLY A 390 -7.82 30.18 2.42
C GLY A 390 -7.34 31.13 1.32
N LYS A 391 -6.53 32.14 1.71
CA LYS A 391 -5.89 33.08 0.78
C LYS A 391 -4.93 32.40 -0.21
N GLU A 392 -4.10 31.48 0.25
CA GLU A 392 -3.19 30.75 -0.65
C GLU A 392 -3.93 29.82 -1.60
N ILE A 393 -5.04 29.21 -1.15
CA ILE A 393 -5.92 28.42 -2.01
C ILE A 393 -6.54 29.31 -3.07
N GLU A 394 -7.06 30.48 -2.70
CA GLU A 394 -7.64 31.46 -3.64
C GLU A 394 -6.62 31.91 -4.69
N GLU A 395 -5.39 32.27 -4.27
CA GLU A 395 -4.30 32.72 -5.15
C GLU A 395 -3.75 31.63 -6.07
N ALA A 396 -3.86 30.35 -5.71
CA ALA A 396 -3.38 29.24 -6.53
C ALA A 396 -4.36 28.86 -7.65
N GLN A 397 -3.86 28.76 -8.89
CA GLN A 397 -4.64 28.25 -10.03
C GLN A 397 -4.47 26.75 -10.20
N LEU A 398 -3.31 26.20 -9.80
CA LEU A 398 -3.02 24.77 -9.89
C LEU A 398 -2.57 24.24 -8.53
N ILE A 399 -3.27 23.24 -8.03
CA ILE A 399 -2.96 22.56 -6.76
C ILE A 399 -2.49 21.15 -7.08
N VAL A 400 -1.28 20.80 -6.65
CA VAL A 400 -0.75 19.44 -6.74
C VAL A 400 -0.87 18.78 -5.36
N THR A 401 -1.49 17.61 -5.30
CA THR A 401 -1.91 16.98 -4.04
C THR A 401 -1.85 15.45 -4.12
N THR A 402 -1.91 14.78 -2.96
CA THR A 402 -2.20 13.34 -2.89
C THR A 402 -3.71 13.07 -2.87
N PRO A 403 -4.17 11.84 -3.19
CA PRO A 403 -5.58 11.48 -3.10
C PRO A 403 -6.18 11.76 -1.72
N GLU A 404 -5.53 11.31 -0.66
CA GLU A 404 -6.02 11.42 0.71
C GLU A 404 -6.18 12.87 1.13
N LYS A 405 -5.21 13.72 0.77
CA LYS A 405 -5.25 15.14 1.13
C LYS A 405 -6.39 15.84 0.39
N TRP A 406 -6.59 15.55 -0.89
CA TRP A 406 -7.71 16.09 -1.67
C TRP A 406 -9.06 15.63 -1.14
N ASP A 407 -9.19 14.35 -0.79
CA ASP A 407 -10.40 13.80 -0.18
C ASP A 407 -10.73 14.51 1.15
N ILE A 408 -9.76 14.69 2.05
CA ILE A 408 -9.94 15.46 3.31
C ILE A 408 -10.44 16.88 3.05
N ILE A 409 -9.87 17.57 2.06
CA ILE A 409 -10.24 18.96 1.75
C ILE A 409 -11.66 19.04 1.23
N THR A 410 -12.03 18.15 0.29
CA THR A 410 -13.37 18.11 -0.28
C THR A 410 -14.42 17.63 0.71
N ARG A 411 -14.03 16.95 1.81
CA ARG A 411 -14.91 16.63 2.95
C ARG A 411 -15.18 17.84 3.87
N LYS A 412 -14.28 18.83 3.92
CA LYS A 412 -14.37 20.00 4.81
C LYS A 412 -14.86 21.27 4.11
N SER A 413 -14.46 21.46 2.86
CA SER A 413 -14.67 22.69 2.11
C SER A 413 -15.78 22.53 1.07
N ARG A 414 -16.61 23.57 0.93
CA ARG A 414 -17.62 23.68 -0.15
C ARG A 414 -17.09 24.45 -1.36
N ASP A 415 -15.86 24.98 -1.30
CA ASP A 415 -15.28 25.87 -2.31
C ASP A 415 -14.58 25.12 -3.46
N THR A 416 -15.16 24.00 -3.92
CA THR A 416 -14.69 23.26 -5.09
C THR A 416 -15.35 23.74 -6.39
N GLN A 417 -16.18 24.79 -6.34
CA GLN A 417 -16.96 25.27 -7.47
C GLN A 417 -16.11 25.79 -8.62
N LEU A 418 -14.91 26.32 -8.36
CA LEU A 418 -14.01 26.82 -9.41
C LEU A 418 -13.18 25.73 -10.08
N VAL A 419 -13.22 24.49 -9.60
CA VAL A 419 -12.47 23.40 -10.22
C VAL A 419 -13.04 23.14 -11.62
N ARG A 420 -12.17 23.12 -12.63
CA ARG A 420 -12.54 22.86 -14.05
C ARG A 420 -11.79 21.69 -14.67
N LEU A 421 -10.68 21.28 -14.06
CA LEU A 421 -9.84 20.16 -14.51
C LEU A 421 -9.32 19.40 -13.29
N VAL A 422 -9.51 18.08 -13.30
CA VAL A 422 -8.90 17.14 -12.36
C VAL A 422 -8.06 16.14 -13.14
N ILE A 423 -6.75 16.14 -12.89
CA ILE A 423 -5.80 15.19 -13.43
C ILE A 423 -5.50 14.16 -12.34
N ILE A 424 -5.65 12.88 -12.66
CA ILE A 424 -5.34 11.76 -11.77
C ILE A 424 -4.17 11.01 -12.39
N ASP A 425 -2.99 11.25 -11.85
CA ASP A 425 -1.78 10.56 -12.25
C ASP A 425 -1.70 9.18 -11.60
N GLU A 426 -1.21 8.21 -12.35
CA GLU A 426 -1.18 6.79 -12.00
C GLU A 426 -2.52 6.25 -11.45
N ILE A 427 -3.62 6.48 -12.19
CA ILE A 427 -4.98 6.08 -11.81
C ILE A 427 -5.14 4.57 -11.58
N HIS A 428 -4.24 3.73 -12.10
CA HIS A 428 -4.20 2.32 -11.76
C HIS A 428 -3.93 2.03 -10.27
N LEU A 429 -3.59 3.05 -9.46
CA LEU A 429 -3.70 3.03 -8.00
C LEU A 429 -5.10 2.60 -7.51
N LEU A 430 -6.14 2.64 -8.35
CA LEU A 430 -7.44 1.99 -8.11
C LEU A 430 -7.32 0.55 -7.59
N HIS A 431 -6.29 -0.19 -8.04
CA HIS A 431 -6.07 -1.57 -7.61
C HIS A 431 -5.50 -1.69 -6.19
N ASP A 432 -4.86 -0.64 -5.68
CA ASP A 432 -4.31 -0.58 -4.32
C ASP A 432 -5.41 -0.33 -3.28
N ASN A 433 -5.13 -0.60 -1.99
CA ASN A 433 -6.04 -0.28 -0.89
C ASN A 433 -6.45 1.21 -0.87
N ARG A 434 -5.53 2.08 -1.29
CA ARG A 434 -5.74 3.52 -1.45
C ARG A 434 -6.65 3.88 -2.63
N GLY A 435 -6.93 2.95 -3.53
CA GLY A 435 -7.83 3.11 -4.67
C GLY A 435 -9.24 3.54 -4.28
N SER A 436 -9.71 3.11 -3.11
CA SER A 436 -11.01 3.52 -2.55
C SER A 436 -11.14 5.06 -2.38
N VAL A 437 -10.03 5.75 -2.15
CA VAL A 437 -9.98 7.22 -2.05
C VAL A 437 -10.16 7.86 -3.42
N LEU A 438 -9.49 7.33 -4.46
CA LEU A 438 -9.65 7.80 -5.84
C LEU A 438 -11.08 7.60 -6.35
N GLU A 439 -11.68 6.44 -6.06
CA GLU A 439 -13.08 6.18 -6.36
C GLU A 439 -14.01 7.22 -5.75
N SER A 440 -13.77 7.57 -4.50
CA SER A 440 -14.56 8.57 -3.78
C SER A 440 -14.40 9.98 -4.38
N ILE A 441 -13.18 10.37 -4.76
CA ILE A 441 -12.90 11.65 -5.41
C ILE A 441 -13.65 11.76 -6.74
N VAL A 442 -13.55 10.75 -7.59
CA VAL A 442 -14.21 10.75 -8.91
C VAL A 442 -15.73 10.70 -8.74
N ALA A 443 -16.26 9.80 -7.90
CA ALA A 443 -17.70 9.70 -7.66
C ALA A 443 -18.29 11.02 -7.15
N ARG A 444 -17.60 11.69 -6.22
CA ARG A 444 -17.99 13.02 -5.72
C ARG A 444 -17.93 14.09 -6.80
N THR A 445 -16.88 14.08 -7.62
CA THR A 445 -16.71 15.03 -8.73
C THR A 445 -17.82 14.86 -9.77
N LEU A 446 -18.12 13.62 -10.18
CA LEU A 446 -19.21 13.33 -11.13
C LEU A 446 -20.57 13.76 -10.59
N ARG A 447 -20.85 13.46 -9.32
CA ARG A 447 -22.08 13.91 -8.66
C ARG A 447 -22.17 15.44 -8.58
N GLN A 448 -21.05 16.11 -8.31
CA GLN A 448 -20.96 17.57 -8.34
C GLN A 448 -21.33 18.11 -9.73
N ILE A 449 -20.72 17.59 -10.80
CA ILE A 449 -21.03 17.97 -12.19
C ILE A 449 -22.53 17.84 -12.47
N GLU A 450 -23.16 16.73 -12.05
CA GLU A 450 -24.58 16.52 -12.29
C GLU A 450 -25.48 17.47 -11.50
N THR A 451 -25.05 17.87 -10.30
CA THR A 451 -25.82 18.75 -9.41
C THR A 451 -25.67 20.22 -9.80
N THR A 452 -24.44 20.67 -10.11
CA THR A 452 -24.15 22.08 -10.45
C THR A 452 -24.37 22.37 -11.93
N LYS A 453 -24.42 21.33 -12.78
CA LYS A 453 -24.39 21.45 -14.26
C LYS A 453 -23.15 22.15 -14.81
N GLU A 454 -22.11 22.30 -13.99
CA GLU A 454 -20.80 22.80 -14.42
C GLU A 454 -19.92 21.62 -14.80
N ASN A 455 -19.37 21.66 -16.01
CA ASN A 455 -18.49 20.59 -16.49
C ASN A 455 -17.11 20.67 -15.80
N ILE A 456 -16.60 19.51 -15.38
CA ILE A 456 -15.24 19.35 -14.87
C ILE A 456 -14.57 18.27 -15.71
N ARG A 457 -13.50 18.65 -16.41
CA ARG A 457 -12.74 17.72 -17.25
C ARG A 457 -11.95 16.76 -16.37
N LEU A 458 -12.09 15.46 -16.62
CA LEU A 458 -11.34 14.39 -15.94
C LEU A 458 -10.27 13.84 -16.87
N VAL A 459 -9.03 13.74 -16.38
CA VAL A 459 -7.89 13.20 -17.12
C VAL A 459 -7.21 12.13 -16.26
N GLY A 460 -7.35 10.86 -16.63
CA GLY A 460 -6.62 9.75 -16.03
C GLY A 460 -5.35 9.43 -16.80
N LEU A 461 -4.22 9.30 -16.08
CA LEU A 461 -2.96 8.80 -16.63
C LEU A 461 -2.69 7.44 -15.97
N SER A 462 -2.41 6.42 -16.77
CA SER A 462 -2.28 5.05 -16.29
C SER A 462 -1.13 4.31 -16.95
N ALA A 463 -0.58 3.32 -16.26
CA ALA A 463 0.10 2.20 -16.90
C ALA A 463 -0.88 1.40 -17.77
N THR A 464 -0.33 0.61 -18.69
CA THR A 464 -1.11 -0.21 -19.62
C THR A 464 -1.46 -1.53 -18.97
N LEU A 465 -2.60 -1.58 -18.27
CA LEU A 465 -3.10 -2.74 -17.54
C LEU A 465 -4.54 -3.08 -17.99
N PRO A 466 -4.98 -4.35 -17.89
CA PRO A 466 -6.35 -4.76 -18.22
C PRO A 466 -7.42 -4.03 -17.39
N ASN A 467 -8.66 -4.09 -17.86
CA ASN A 467 -9.82 -3.31 -17.37
C ASN A 467 -9.72 -1.78 -17.60
N TYR A 468 -8.77 -1.31 -18.42
CA TYR A 468 -8.65 0.12 -18.77
C TYR A 468 -9.94 0.70 -19.37
N GLU A 469 -10.74 -0.09 -20.09
CA GLU A 469 -12.04 0.36 -20.61
C GLU A 469 -13.04 0.62 -19.49
N ASP A 470 -13.03 -0.19 -18.44
CA ASP A 470 -13.88 0.03 -17.28
C ASP A 470 -13.44 1.28 -16.51
N VAL A 471 -12.13 1.53 -16.42
CA VAL A 471 -11.58 2.79 -15.87
C VAL A 471 -12.02 3.98 -16.72
N ALA A 472 -12.05 3.83 -18.05
CA ALA A 472 -12.52 4.87 -18.97
C ALA A 472 -14.01 5.18 -18.72
N LEU A 473 -14.86 4.15 -18.60
CA LEU A 473 -16.29 4.31 -18.30
C LEU A 473 -16.51 4.96 -16.94
N PHE A 474 -15.75 4.57 -15.92
CA PHE A 474 -15.73 5.18 -14.59
C PHE A 474 -15.39 6.68 -14.64
N LEU A 475 -14.41 7.08 -15.45
CA LEU A 475 -14.07 8.49 -15.68
C LEU A 475 -15.00 9.22 -16.67
N ARG A 476 -16.05 8.57 -17.18
CA ARG A 476 -16.94 9.11 -18.23
C ARG A 476 -16.19 9.50 -19.51
N VAL A 477 -15.15 8.76 -19.86
CA VAL A 477 -14.38 8.92 -21.09
C VAL A 477 -15.15 8.29 -22.25
N ASP A 478 -15.21 9.00 -23.39
CA ASP A 478 -15.69 8.42 -24.65
C ASP A 478 -14.63 7.46 -25.19
N LEU A 479 -14.97 6.17 -25.31
CA LEU A 479 -14.02 5.13 -25.71
C LEU A 479 -13.43 5.34 -27.12
N LYS A 480 -14.06 6.14 -27.97
CA LYS A 480 -13.58 6.41 -29.34
C LYS A 480 -12.74 7.68 -29.42
N LYS A 481 -13.01 8.67 -28.57
CA LYS A 481 -12.41 10.01 -28.66
C LYS A 481 -11.37 10.31 -27.58
N GLY A 482 -11.60 9.79 -26.38
CA GLY A 482 -10.84 10.14 -25.17
C GLY A 482 -10.03 8.99 -24.58
N LEU A 483 -10.27 7.74 -25.01
CA LEU A 483 -9.47 6.60 -24.58
C LEU A 483 -8.27 6.41 -25.51
N PHE A 484 -7.07 6.45 -24.94
CA PHE A 484 -5.82 6.19 -25.65
C PHE A 484 -5.04 5.09 -24.95
N LYS A 485 -4.78 3.99 -25.66
CA LYS A 485 -3.99 2.86 -25.17
C LYS A 485 -2.73 2.68 -26.01
N PHE A 486 -1.60 2.62 -25.32
CA PHE A 486 -0.28 2.38 -25.89
C PHE A 486 0.34 1.20 -25.17
N ASP A 487 0.72 0.16 -25.91
CA ASP A 487 1.43 -0.99 -25.36
C ASP A 487 2.91 -0.65 -25.06
N ARG A 488 3.62 -1.64 -24.51
CA ARG A 488 5.06 -1.58 -24.21
C ARG A 488 5.96 -1.18 -25.38
N SER A 489 5.51 -1.29 -26.63
CA SER A 489 6.29 -0.85 -27.80
C SER A 489 6.45 0.67 -27.88
N TYR A 490 5.65 1.43 -27.12
CA TYR A 490 5.74 2.88 -27.02
C TYR A 490 6.66 3.35 -25.89
N ARG A 491 7.28 2.44 -25.13
CA ARG A 491 8.33 2.80 -24.17
C ARG A 491 9.49 3.48 -24.94
N PRO A 492 9.99 4.66 -24.52
CA PRO A 492 11.01 5.40 -25.26
C PRO A 492 12.29 4.60 -25.52
N VAL A 493 12.68 3.79 -24.54
CA VAL A 493 13.76 2.82 -24.63
C VAL A 493 13.13 1.43 -24.40
N PRO A 494 13.19 0.49 -25.36
CA PRO A 494 12.69 -0.88 -25.15
C PRO A 494 13.31 -1.55 -23.91
N LEU A 495 12.54 -2.40 -23.23
CA LEU A 495 12.97 -3.06 -22.00
C LEU A 495 13.11 -4.57 -22.20
N GLY A 496 14.29 -5.11 -21.94
CA GLY A 496 14.51 -6.54 -21.72
C GLY A 496 14.21 -6.85 -20.25
N GLN A 497 13.55 -7.95 -19.97
CA GLN A 497 13.10 -8.30 -18.62
C GLN A 497 13.67 -9.66 -18.21
N GLN A 498 14.20 -9.76 -16.99
CA GLN A 498 14.66 -11.00 -16.40
C GLN A 498 14.01 -11.19 -15.04
N TYR A 499 13.47 -12.37 -14.78
CA TYR A 499 12.86 -12.73 -13.51
C TYR A 499 13.60 -13.93 -12.94
N ILE A 500 14.25 -13.72 -11.80
CA ILE A 500 15.04 -14.72 -11.11
C ILE A 500 14.23 -15.18 -9.90
N GLY A 501 13.58 -16.34 -10.03
CA GLY A 501 12.80 -16.97 -8.97
C GLY A 501 13.63 -17.94 -8.16
N ILE A 502 13.95 -17.60 -6.93
CA ILE A 502 14.68 -18.45 -6.00
C ILE A 502 13.72 -19.50 -5.43
N SER A 503 14.06 -20.77 -5.57
CA SER A 503 13.27 -21.91 -5.08
C SER A 503 13.71 -22.41 -3.70
N VAL A 504 14.89 -21.97 -3.23
CA VAL A 504 15.41 -22.25 -1.88
C VAL A 504 14.47 -21.66 -0.83
N GLN A 505 14.10 -22.46 0.16
CA GLN A 505 13.15 -22.06 1.22
C GLN A 505 13.88 -21.53 2.45
N GLU A 506 15.06 -22.07 2.74
CA GLU A 506 15.87 -21.78 3.91
C GLU A 506 16.30 -20.30 3.89
N PRO A 507 15.90 -19.48 4.88
CA PRO A 507 16.04 -18.02 4.81
C PRO A 507 17.49 -17.55 4.61
N LEU A 508 18.45 -18.17 5.30
CA LEU A 508 19.87 -17.81 5.19
C LEU A 508 20.43 -18.16 3.80
N GLN A 509 20.15 -19.37 3.31
CA GLN A 509 20.63 -19.81 2.00
C GLN A 509 19.99 -18.99 0.87
N LYS A 510 18.67 -18.70 0.98
CA LYS A 510 17.93 -17.80 0.08
C LYS A 510 18.57 -16.41 0.03
N PHE A 511 18.92 -15.83 1.19
CA PHE A 511 19.59 -14.53 1.26
C PHE A 511 21.00 -14.54 0.63
N GLN A 512 21.79 -15.58 0.88
CA GLN A 512 23.12 -15.73 0.27
C GLN A 512 23.03 -15.86 -1.25
N MET A 513 22.16 -16.75 -1.73
CA MET A 513 21.89 -16.95 -3.15
C MET A 513 21.43 -15.65 -3.83
N MET A 514 20.57 -14.86 -3.18
CA MET A 514 20.14 -13.56 -3.69
C MET A 514 21.31 -12.58 -3.85
N ASN A 515 22.27 -12.55 -2.92
CA ASN A 515 23.47 -11.71 -3.06
C ASN A 515 24.37 -12.19 -4.21
N ASP A 516 24.55 -13.50 -4.34
CA ASP A 516 25.38 -14.10 -5.40
C ASP A 516 24.79 -13.82 -6.79
N LEU A 517 23.47 -14.00 -6.95
CA LEU A 517 22.76 -13.70 -8.19
C LEU A 517 22.81 -12.21 -8.52
N CYS A 518 22.63 -11.34 -7.52
CA CYS A 518 22.78 -9.90 -7.69
C CYS A 518 24.19 -9.53 -8.18
N TYR A 519 25.24 -10.07 -7.54
CA TYR A 519 26.63 -9.87 -7.97
C TYR A 519 26.87 -10.34 -9.40
N GLN A 520 26.38 -11.52 -9.78
CA GLN A 520 26.52 -12.05 -11.15
C GLN A 520 25.90 -11.12 -12.20
N LYS A 521 24.69 -10.59 -11.94
CA LYS A 521 24.02 -9.66 -12.86
C LYS A 521 24.71 -8.29 -12.92
N VAL A 522 25.21 -7.80 -11.78
CA VAL A 522 26.01 -6.56 -11.73
C VAL A 522 27.32 -6.74 -12.51
N LEU A 523 28.00 -7.88 -12.36
CA LEU A 523 29.24 -8.20 -13.07
C LEU A 523 29.04 -8.31 -14.59
N ALA A 524 27.88 -8.81 -15.05
CA ALA A 524 27.56 -8.90 -16.48
C ALA A 524 27.52 -7.52 -17.18
N GLY A 525 27.07 -6.49 -16.46
CA GLY A 525 27.04 -5.10 -16.92
C GLY A 525 28.34 -4.31 -16.66
N ALA A 526 29.24 -4.84 -15.83
CA ALA A 526 30.46 -4.14 -15.40
C ALA A 526 31.33 -3.67 -16.58
N GLY A 527 31.77 -2.42 -16.53
CA GLY A 527 32.62 -1.79 -17.55
C GLY A 527 31.90 -1.42 -18.85
N LYS A 528 30.63 -1.82 -19.01
CA LYS A 528 29.81 -1.54 -20.21
C LYS A 528 28.68 -0.56 -19.89
N HIS A 529 27.99 -0.80 -18.78
CA HIS A 529 26.70 -0.19 -18.48
C HIS A 529 26.62 0.20 -17.00
N GLN A 530 25.96 1.32 -16.70
CA GLN A 530 25.63 1.68 -15.33
C GLN A 530 24.48 0.80 -14.81
N VAL A 531 24.58 0.41 -13.55
CA VAL A 531 23.61 -0.45 -12.87
C VAL A 531 23.00 0.30 -11.68
N LEU A 532 21.67 0.31 -11.62
CA LEU A 532 20.91 0.81 -10.47
C LEU A 532 20.24 -0.37 -9.75
N ILE A 533 20.55 -0.55 -8.47
CA ILE A 533 20.04 -1.65 -7.65
C ILE A 533 19.07 -1.09 -6.62
N PHE A 534 17.84 -1.56 -6.61
CA PHE A 534 16.85 -1.26 -5.58
C PHE A 534 16.85 -2.33 -4.49
N VAL A 535 16.86 -1.86 -3.24
CA VAL A 535 16.76 -2.66 -2.00
C VAL A 535 15.81 -2.00 -1.00
N HIS A 536 15.36 -2.75 -0.01
CA HIS A 536 14.18 -2.37 0.79
C HIS A 536 14.49 -1.70 2.13
N SER A 537 15.77 -1.43 2.42
CA SER A 537 16.12 -0.68 3.62
C SER A 537 17.38 0.17 3.45
N ARG A 538 17.43 1.27 4.21
CA ARG A 538 18.59 2.17 4.23
C ARG A 538 19.88 1.41 4.60
N LYS A 539 19.81 0.51 5.57
CA LYS A 539 20.95 -0.31 5.99
C LYS A 539 21.37 -1.28 4.88
N GLU A 540 20.41 -1.86 4.17
CA GLU A 540 20.69 -2.79 3.08
C GLU A 540 21.38 -2.13 1.88
N THR A 541 21.16 -0.84 1.62
CA THR A 541 21.87 -0.13 0.54
C THR A 541 23.40 -0.25 0.71
N ALA A 542 23.90 0.12 1.89
CA ALA A 542 25.32 0.03 2.23
C ALA A 542 25.81 -1.41 2.31
N LYS A 543 25.00 -2.33 2.88
CA LYS A 543 25.36 -3.74 3.02
C LYS A 543 25.53 -4.43 1.66
N THR A 544 24.58 -4.23 0.75
CA THR A 544 24.62 -4.80 -0.60
C THR A 544 25.78 -4.22 -1.40
N ALA A 545 25.98 -2.90 -1.37
CA ALA A 545 27.09 -2.26 -2.06
C ALA A 545 28.46 -2.79 -1.58
N LYS A 546 28.65 -2.90 -0.25
CA LYS A 546 29.88 -3.46 0.32
C LYS A 546 30.07 -4.93 -0.04
N SER A 547 29.02 -5.74 0.07
CA SER A 547 29.07 -7.16 -0.29
C SER A 547 29.49 -7.37 -1.74
N ILE A 548 28.98 -6.56 -2.68
CA ILE A 548 29.36 -6.64 -4.09
C ILE A 548 30.85 -6.27 -4.27
N VAL A 549 31.32 -5.21 -3.60
CA VAL A 549 32.72 -4.79 -3.66
C VAL A 549 33.65 -5.86 -3.08
N GLU A 550 33.30 -6.43 -1.93
CA GLU A 550 34.06 -7.50 -1.26
C GLU A 550 34.13 -8.76 -2.13
N THR A 551 33.00 -9.19 -2.71
CA THR A 551 32.97 -10.32 -3.66
C THR A 551 33.76 -10.00 -4.94
N ALA A 552 33.71 -8.77 -5.43
CA ALA A 552 34.51 -8.34 -6.58
C ALA A 552 36.02 -8.36 -6.26
N MET A 553 36.42 -7.98 -5.05
CA MET A 553 37.82 -8.06 -4.59
C MET A 553 38.29 -9.51 -4.50
N ALA A 554 37.47 -10.38 -3.90
CA ALA A 554 37.78 -11.80 -3.78
C ALA A 554 37.95 -12.49 -5.16
N ASN A 555 37.21 -12.03 -6.17
CA ASN A 555 37.24 -12.57 -7.53
C ASN A 555 38.17 -11.79 -8.49
N ASP A 556 38.94 -10.81 -8.01
CA ASP A 556 39.80 -9.93 -8.82
C ASP A 556 39.09 -9.26 -10.02
N THR A 557 37.88 -8.74 -9.79
CA THR A 557 37.03 -8.10 -10.80
C THR A 557 36.71 -6.63 -10.53
N VAL A 558 37.20 -6.06 -9.42
CA VAL A 558 36.94 -4.65 -9.01
C VAL A 558 37.30 -3.66 -10.11
N SER A 559 38.41 -3.91 -10.79
CA SER A 559 38.91 -3.05 -11.87
C SER A 559 37.90 -2.85 -13.01
N ARG A 560 36.99 -3.81 -13.22
CA ARG A 560 35.94 -3.72 -14.24
C ARG A 560 34.85 -2.68 -13.92
N PHE A 561 34.69 -2.31 -12.66
CA PHE A 561 33.68 -1.34 -12.23
C PHE A 561 34.19 0.10 -12.27
N LEU A 562 35.49 0.32 -12.44
CA LEU A 562 36.05 1.64 -12.62
C LEU A 562 36.21 1.92 -14.10
N LYS A 563 35.81 3.11 -14.54
CA LYS A 563 36.25 3.58 -15.85
C LYS A 563 37.79 3.68 -15.86
N GLU A 564 38.38 3.34 -16.99
CA GLU A 564 39.83 3.36 -17.19
C GLU A 564 40.40 4.78 -17.30
N ASP A 565 39.55 5.80 -17.39
CA ASP A 565 39.98 7.20 -17.51
C ASP A 565 40.47 7.75 -16.16
N SER A 566 41.67 8.35 -16.16
CA SER A 566 42.22 9.00 -14.97
C SER A 566 41.34 10.15 -14.47
N ALA A 567 40.59 10.79 -15.38
CA ALA A 567 39.70 11.90 -15.08
C ALA A 567 38.52 11.48 -14.17
N SER A 568 37.78 10.41 -14.50
CA SER A 568 36.69 9.93 -13.64
C SER A 568 37.18 9.56 -12.24
N ARG A 569 38.37 8.98 -12.11
CA ARG A 569 38.94 8.64 -10.80
C ARG A 569 39.28 9.90 -9.99
N GLU A 570 39.90 10.89 -10.63
CA GLU A 570 40.24 12.15 -9.97
C GLU A 570 38.99 12.92 -9.53
N VAL A 571 37.94 12.94 -10.37
CA VAL A 571 36.63 13.53 -10.01
C VAL A 571 36.06 12.82 -8.78
N LEU A 572 35.98 11.49 -8.78
CA LEU A 572 35.48 10.73 -7.63
C LEU A 572 36.27 11.04 -6.36
N LEU A 573 37.60 11.04 -6.43
CA LEU A 573 38.47 11.34 -5.29
C LEU A 573 38.28 12.76 -4.76
N SER A 574 38.12 13.75 -5.64
CA SER A 574 37.89 15.15 -5.25
C SER A 574 36.59 15.36 -4.47
N GLN A 575 35.54 14.57 -4.78
CA GLN A 575 34.24 14.69 -4.12
C GLN A 575 34.19 13.99 -2.76
N ILE A 576 35.09 13.04 -2.48
CA ILE A 576 35.11 12.28 -1.21
C ILE A 576 35.28 13.18 0.01
N GLU A 577 36.02 14.28 -0.12
CA GLU A 577 36.24 15.22 0.98
C GLU A 577 34.95 15.95 1.39
N LEU A 578 34.06 16.22 0.43
CA LEU A 578 32.79 16.93 0.64
C LEU A 578 31.72 16.04 1.29
N ILE A 579 31.84 14.72 1.13
CA ILE A 579 30.86 13.76 1.60
C ILE A 579 30.92 13.62 3.11
N LYS A 580 29.75 13.52 3.75
CA LYS A 580 29.66 13.36 5.21
C LYS A 580 29.50 11.90 5.63
N ASN A 581 28.79 11.10 4.83
CA ASN A 581 28.49 9.72 5.16
C ASN A 581 29.75 8.81 5.02
N GLY A 582 30.04 8.04 6.08
CA GLY A 582 31.23 7.18 6.11
C GLY A 582 31.19 5.97 5.17
N ASP A 583 30.00 5.46 4.83
CA ASP A 583 29.86 4.35 3.89
C ASP A 583 30.10 4.83 2.45
N LEU A 584 29.56 5.99 2.07
CA LEU A 584 29.82 6.60 0.76
C LEU A 584 31.32 6.82 0.51
N LYS A 585 32.06 7.35 1.51
CA LYS A 585 33.51 7.56 1.39
C LYS A 585 34.28 6.28 1.07
N LYS A 586 33.81 5.13 1.58
CA LYS A 586 34.44 3.83 1.36
C LYS A 586 34.07 3.22 0.01
N LEU A 587 32.90 3.55 -0.53
CA LEU A 587 32.37 2.94 -1.75
C LEU A 587 32.78 3.70 -3.03
N LEU A 588 32.81 5.03 -2.97
CA LEU A 588 33.11 5.87 -4.14
C LEU A 588 34.44 5.60 -4.84
N PRO A 589 35.55 5.30 -4.13
CA PRO A 589 36.81 4.93 -4.79
C PRO A 589 36.70 3.74 -5.75
N TYR A 590 35.67 2.90 -5.59
CA TYR A 590 35.43 1.71 -6.41
C TYR A 590 34.37 1.94 -7.50
N GLY A 591 33.84 3.17 -7.63
CA GLY A 591 32.75 3.48 -8.57
C GLY A 591 31.37 3.09 -8.06
N PHE A 592 31.23 2.82 -6.75
CA PHE A 592 29.97 2.48 -6.09
C PHE A 592 29.44 3.64 -5.27
N ALA A 593 28.12 3.81 -5.23
CA ALA A 593 27.46 4.76 -4.35
C ALA A 593 26.16 4.18 -3.76
N ILE A 594 25.66 4.83 -2.71
CA ILE A 594 24.36 4.54 -2.11
C ILE A 594 23.47 5.78 -2.14
N HIS A 595 22.16 5.60 -2.25
CA HIS A 595 21.20 6.69 -2.18
C HIS A 595 19.95 6.31 -1.38
N HIS A 596 19.64 7.07 -0.35
CA HIS A 596 18.40 6.90 0.42
C HIS A 596 18.04 8.18 1.18
N ALA A 597 16.78 8.31 1.61
CA ALA A 597 16.27 9.49 2.32
C ALA A 597 17.02 9.83 3.63
N GLY A 598 17.72 8.86 4.25
CA GLY A 598 18.57 9.10 5.43
C GLY A 598 19.91 9.81 5.17
N LEU A 599 20.30 10.03 3.91
CA LEU A 599 21.50 10.80 3.57
C LEU A 599 21.22 12.30 3.66
N THR A 600 22.28 13.09 3.89
CA THR A 600 22.13 14.55 3.82
C THR A 600 21.76 14.97 2.40
N ARG A 601 21.05 16.10 2.26
CA ARG A 601 20.67 16.61 0.94
C ARG A 601 21.88 16.83 0.03
N GLY A 602 22.97 17.40 0.57
CA GLY A 602 24.21 17.61 -0.18
C GLY A 602 24.86 16.30 -0.65
N ASP A 603 24.91 15.27 0.21
CA ASP A 603 25.43 13.96 -0.22
C ASP A 603 24.59 13.36 -1.35
N ARG A 604 23.26 13.51 -1.30
CA ARG A 604 22.36 13.03 -2.36
C ARG A 604 22.59 13.75 -3.68
N GLU A 605 22.64 15.09 -3.66
CA GLU A 605 22.90 15.91 -4.85
C GLU A 605 24.24 15.56 -5.52
N ILE A 606 25.30 15.30 -4.72
CA ILE A 606 26.60 14.84 -5.22
C ILE A 606 26.49 13.46 -5.88
N VAL A 607 25.84 12.49 -5.22
CA VAL A 607 25.67 11.14 -5.77
C VAL A 607 24.83 11.16 -7.05
N GLU A 608 23.77 11.97 -7.08
CA GLU A 608 22.89 12.15 -8.24
C GLU A 608 23.67 12.72 -9.44
N ALA A 609 24.49 13.74 -9.22
CA ALA A 609 25.36 14.32 -10.24
C ALA A 609 26.40 13.32 -10.76
N LEU A 610 27.14 12.67 -9.84
CA LEU A 610 28.17 11.68 -10.19
C LEU A 610 27.61 10.48 -10.95
N PHE A 611 26.39 10.05 -10.64
CA PHE A 611 25.72 9.00 -11.39
C PHE A 611 25.23 9.49 -12.75
N GLY A 612 24.63 10.68 -12.82
CA GLY A 612 24.16 11.29 -14.07
C GLY A 612 25.28 11.54 -15.09
N GLU A 613 26.47 11.92 -14.61
CA GLU A 613 27.69 12.12 -15.43
C GLU A 613 28.41 10.80 -15.79
N GLY A 614 27.95 9.68 -15.22
CA GLY A 614 28.52 8.37 -15.50
C GLY A 614 29.84 8.10 -14.77
N HIS A 615 30.16 8.80 -13.68
CA HIS A 615 31.32 8.52 -12.84
C HIS A 615 31.07 7.33 -11.91
N VAL A 616 29.89 7.28 -11.29
CA VAL A 616 29.44 6.11 -10.51
C VAL A 616 28.88 5.06 -11.48
N GLN A 617 29.41 3.82 -11.43
CA GLN A 617 28.94 2.71 -12.27
C GLN A 617 27.83 1.91 -11.61
N VAL A 618 27.85 1.78 -10.27
CA VAL A 618 26.83 1.02 -9.53
C VAL A 618 26.24 1.90 -8.43
N LEU A 619 24.94 2.15 -8.51
CA LEU A 619 24.19 2.88 -7.51
C LEU A 619 23.22 1.94 -6.81
N VAL A 620 23.29 1.84 -5.48
CA VAL A 620 22.33 1.06 -4.68
C VAL A 620 21.39 2.02 -3.94
N SER A 621 20.09 1.87 -4.13
CA SER A 621 19.10 2.79 -3.60
C SER A 621 17.86 2.12 -3.02
N THR A 622 17.08 2.87 -2.25
CA THR A 622 15.72 2.52 -1.84
C THR A 622 14.70 2.99 -2.87
N GLU A 623 13.48 2.46 -2.81
CA GLU A 623 12.35 2.75 -3.72
C GLU A 623 12.04 4.24 -3.80
N THR A 624 12.33 5.00 -2.75
CA THR A 624 12.14 6.46 -2.72
C THR A 624 12.83 7.21 -3.87
N LEU A 625 13.97 6.71 -4.38
CA LEU A 625 14.65 7.33 -5.52
C LEU A 625 13.78 7.25 -6.78
N ALA A 626 13.07 6.13 -6.97
CA ALA A 626 12.25 5.91 -8.15
C ALA A 626 11.13 6.95 -8.31
N TRP A 627 10.71 7.54 -7.19
CA TRP A 627 9.63 8.54 -7.12
C TRP A 627 10.08 10.00 -7.07
N SER A 628 11.37 10.27 -6.81
CA SER A 628 11.83 11.61 -6.43
C SER A 628 12.90 12.20 -7.32
N VAL A 629 13.57 11.36 -8.13
CA VAL A 629 14.69 11.81 -8.95
C VAL A 629 14.63 11.16 -10.32
N ASN A 630 14.78 11.97 -11.36
CA ASN A 630 14.83 11.52 -12.74
C ASN A 630 16.22 10.99 -13.15
N LEU A 631 16.69 9.92 -12.50
CA LEU A 631 17.96 9.25 -12.83
C LEU A 631 17.70 7.91 -13.51
N HIS A 632 18.28 7.71 -14.69
CA HIS A 632 18.14 6.46 -15.44
C HIS A 632 19.46 5.68 -15.46
N ALA A 633 19.36 4.36 -15.49
CA ALA A 633 20.49 3.46 -15.65
C ALA A 633 20.20 2.50 -16.81
N HIS A 634 21.22 1.99 -17.50
CA HIS A 634 20.97 0.98 -18.54
C HIS A 634 20.32 -0.27 -17.94
N THR A 635 20.87 -0.76 -16.82
CA THR A 635 20.34 -1.93 -16.11
C THR A 635 19.78 -1.52 -14.75
N VAL A 636 18.57 -1.97 -14.44
CA VAL A 636 17.94 -1.84 -13.12
C VAL A 636 17.74 -3.24 -12.53
N ILE A 637 18.13 -3.42 -11.27
CA ILE A 637 17.95 -4.67 -10.52
C ILE A 637 17.10 -4.38 -9.29
N ILE A 638 15.98 -5.10 -9.13
CA ILE A 638 15.20 -5.14 -7.90
C ILE A 638 15.66 -6.38 -7.14
N LYS A 639 16.41 -6.17 -6.04
CA LYS A 639 17.02 -7.24 -5.25
C LYS A 639 16.15 -7.56 -4.04
N GLY A 640 15.43 -8.68 -4.12
CA GLY A 640 14.36 -8.99 -3.17
C GLY A 640 13.09 -8.25 -3.57
N THR A 641 11.95 -8.71 -3.06
CA THR A 641 10.67 -8.02 -3.27
C THR A 641 9.82 -7.94 -2.02
N GLU A 642 10.39 -8.25 -0.86
CA GLU A 642 9.70 -8.27 0.43
C GLU A 642 10.01 -6.97 1.20
N VAL A 643 8.97 -6.25 1.59
CA VAL A 643 9.00 -5.00 2.37
C VAL A 643 8.15 -5.13 3.62
N TYR A 644 8.59 -4.55 4.73
CA TYR A 644 7.77 -4.50 5.94
C TYR A 644 6.66 -3.46 5.79
N ASN A 645 5.40 -3.89 5.85
CA ASN A 645 4.25 -3.00 5.81
C ASN A 645 3.66 -2.81 7.22
N PRO A 646 3.82 -1.63 7.84
CA PRO A 646 3.33 -1.36 9.18
C PRO A 646 1.79 -1.30 9.28
N GLU A 647 1.07 -1.02 8.18
CA GLU A 647 -0.39 -1.04 8.18
C GLU A 647 -0.96 -2.45 8.35
N LYS A 648 -0.20 -3.47 7.93
CA LYS A 648 -0.54 -4.89 8.07
C LYS A 648 0.29 -5.61 9.13
N GLY A 649 1.24 -4.91 9.76
CA GLY A 649 2.18 -5.46 10.75
C GLY A 649 3.02 -6.63 10.24
N ALA A 650 3.21 -6.75 8.92
CA ALA A 650 3.77 -7.94 8.29
C ALA A 650 4.67 -7.61 7.11
N TRP A 651 5.57 -8.54 6.78
CA TRP A 651 6.31 -8.52 5.52
C TRP A 651 5.37 -8.84 4.36
N MET A 652 5.38 -7.99 3.34
CA MET A 652 4.55 -8.10 2.15
C MET A 652 5.38 -7.85 0.91
N GLU A 653 4.85 -8.24 -0.24
CA GLU A 653 5.49 -7.95 -1.53
C GLU A 653 5.52 -6.44 -1.82
N LEU A 654 6.41 -6.03 -2.73
CA LEU A 654 6.43 -4.67 -3.27
C LEU A 654 5.15 -4.38 -4.05
N THR A 655 4.59 -3.20 -3.85
CA THR A 655 3.37 -2.81 -4.56
C THR A 655 3.58 -2.80 -6.08
N PRO A 656 2.55 -3.10 -6.89
CA PRO A 656 2.64 -3.02 -8.34
C PRO A 656 3.22 -1.70 -8.84
N LEU A 657 2.82 -0.61 -8.20
CA LEU A 657 3.22 0.75 -8.55
C LEU A 657 4.72 0.96 -8.33
N ASP A 658 5.28 0.50 -7.21
CA ASP A 658 6.71 0.62 -6.92
C ASP A 658 7.55 -0.15 -7.93
N VAL A 659 7.16 -1.38 -8.28
CA VAL A 659 7.87 -2.21 -9.27
C VAL A 659 7.87 -1.56 -10.65
N MET A 660 6.71 -1.10 -11.12
CA MET A 660 6.60 -0.41 -12.41
C MET A 660 7.42 0.89 -12.44
N GLN A 661 7.47 1.62 -11.32
CA GLN A 661 8.23 2.85 -11.23
C GLN A 661 9.74 2.56 -11.22
N MET A 662 10.22 1.63 -10.39
CA MET A 662 11.63 1.22 -10.34
C MET A 662 12.15 0.75 -11.71
N LEU A 663 11.43 -0.16 -12.39
CA LEU A 663 11.81 -0.61 -13.73
C LEU A 663 11.59 0.47 -14.81
N GLY A 664 10.85 1.54 -14.50
CA GLY A 664 10.77 2.74 -15.32
C GLY A 664 12.12 3.41 -15.54
N HIS A 665 13.07 3.26 -14.61
CA HIS A 665 14.42 3.84 -14.69
C HIS A 665 15.39 3.07 -15.59
N ALA A 666 15.00 1.90 -16.11
CA ALA A 666 15.85 1.07 -16.96
C ALA A 666 15.92 1.60 -18.40
N GLY A 667 17.12 1.78 -18.93
CA GLY A 667 17.39 2.37 -20.24
C GLY A 667 17.38 3.90 -20.21
N ARG A 668 18.51 4.52 -20.52
CA ARG A 668 18.69 5.97 -20.57
C ARG A 668 18.21 6.50 -21.93
N PRO A 669 17.20 7.39 -21.97
CA PRO A 669 16.79 8.04 -23.20
C PRO A 669 17.98 8.70 -23.88
N GLN A 670 18.08 8.60 -25.21
CA GLN A 670 19.16 9.13 -26.07
C GLN A 670 20.51 8.38 -26.01
N TYR A 671 20.81 7.64 -24.95
CA TYR A 671 22.09 6.94 -24.80
C TYR A 671 21.99 5.45 -25.12
N ASP A 672 20.94 4.79 -24.62
CA ASP A 672 20.80 3.34 -24.70
C ASP A 672 19.81 2.94 -25.81
N GLN A 673 20.13 1.86 -26.53
CA GLN A 673 19.21 1.28 -27.53
C GLN A 673 18.08 0.47 -26.89
N TYR A 674 18.36 -0.13 -25.74
CA TYR A 674 17.44 -0.85 -24.90
C TYR A 674 17.90 -0.72 -23.44
N GLY A 675 17.02 -1.01 -22.49
CA GLY A 675 17.34 -1.15 -21.07
C GLY A 675 17.11 -2.57 -20.60
N GLU A 676 17.68 -2.93 -19.47
CA GLU A 676 17.47 -4.23 -18.81
C GLU A 676 16.85 -4.05 -17.43
N GLY A 677 15.74 -4.73 -17.18
CA GLY A 677 15.08 -4.80 -15.88
C GLY A 677 15.18 -6.21 -15.33
N ILE A 678 15.72 -6.34 -14.12
CA ILE A 678 15.95 -7.64 -13.46
C ILE A 678 15.21 -7.64 -12.13
N ILE A 679 14.36 -8.64 -11.89
CA ILE A 679 13.68 -8.84 -10.60
C ILE A 679 14.21 -10.13 -9.98
N ILE A 680 14.75 -10.05 -8.78
CA ILE A 680 15.16 -11.20 -7.98
C ILE A 680 14.15 -11.39 -6.85
N THR A 681 13.43 -12.51 -6.86
CA THR A 681 12.29 -12.74 -5.96
C THR A 681 12.17 -14.23 -5.61
N SER A 682 11.23 -14.56 -4.72
CA SER A 682 10.80 -15.92 -4.42
C SER A 682 10.12 -16.53 -5.65
N TYR A 683 10.37 -17.81 -5.94
CA TYR A 683 9.79 -18.49 -7.11
C TYR A 683 8.26 -18.38 -7.18
N SER A 684 7.57 -18.47 -6.03
CA SER A 684 6.11 -18.35 -5.92
C SER A 684 5.54 -17.00 -6.38
N LYS A 685 6.37 -15.95 -6.45
CA LYS A 685 5.96 -14.58 -6.83
C LYS A 685 6.30 -14.22 -8.27
N VAL A 686 7.04 -15.06 -8.98
CA VAL A 686 7.46 -14.79 -10.36
C VAL A 686 6.26 -14.55 -11.28
N GLN A 687 5.19 -15.34 -11.15
CA GLN A 687 3.97 -15.19 -11.97
C GLN A 687 3.28 -13.83 -11.76
N PHE A 688 3.29 -13.31 -10.54
CA PHE A 688 2.72 -12.00 -10.21
C PHE A 688 3.45 -10.88 -10.95
N TYR A 689 4.78 -10.83 -10.83
CA TYR A 689 5.58 -9.80 -11.47
C TYR A 689 5.64 -9.94 -13.00
N LEU A 690 5.55 -11.17 -13.52
CA LEU A 690 5.36 -11.41 -14.95
C LEU A 690 4.05 -10.80 -15.45
N SER A 691 2.93 -11.08 -14.74
CA SER A 691 1.61 -10.56 -15.11
C SER A 691 1.58 -9.03 -15.06
N LEU A 692 2.18 -8.43 -14.02
CA LEU A 692 2.27 -6.99 -13.85
C LEU A 692 3.01 -6.29 -15.00
N MET A 693 4.24 -6.72 -15.28
CA MET A 693 5.12 -6.04 -16.23
C MET A 693 4.81 -6.37 -17.70
N ASN A 694 3.89 -7.31 -17.94
CA ASN A 694 3.46 -7.73 -19.28
C ASN A 694 1.96 -7.49 -19.52
N GLU A 695 1.42 -6.41 -18.93
CA GLU A 695 0.08 -5.85 -19.22
C GLU A 695 -1.07 -6.84 -18.93
N GLN A 696 -0.94 -7.66 -17.90
CA GLN A 696 -1.86 -8.77 -17.60
C GLN A 696 -2.44 -8.76 -16.19
N LEU A 697 -2.04 -7.83 -15.32
CA LEU A 697 -2.62 -7.67 -13.98
C LEU A 697 -3.88 -6.75 -14.03
N PRO A 698 -5.11 -7.28 -13.94
CA PRO A 698 -6.31 -6.48 -14.10
C PRO A 698 -6.52 -5.48 -12.96
N ILE A 699 -6.94 -4.26 -13.28
CA ILE A 699 -7.26 -3.25 -12.26
C ILE A 699 -8.62 -3.59 -11.64
N GLU A 700 -8.63 -4.03 -10.38
CA GLU A 700 -9.84 -4.31 -9.60
C GLU A 700 -10.12 -3.23 -8.54
N SER A 701 -11.36 -3.10 -8.06
CA SER A 701 -11.73 -2.11 -7.04
C SER A 701 -11.56 -2.69 -5.63
N GLN A 702 -10.93 -1.93 -4.74
CA GLN A 702 -10.78 -2.26 -3.30
C GLN A 702 -11.87 -1.60 -2.41
N PHE A 703 -12.90 -1.01 -3.01
CA PHE A 703 -13.85 -0.10 -2.35
C PHE A 703 -14.66 -0.72 -1.20
N ILE A 704 -15.00 -2.02 -1.28
CA ILE A 704 -15.88 -2.70 -0.30
C ILE A 704 -15.32 -2.55 1.12
N SER A 705 -14.00 -2.72 1.29
CA SER A 705 -13.30 -2.60 2.57
C SER A 705 -13.46 -1.24 3.26
N LYS A 706 -13.78 -0.18 2.49
CA LYS A 706 -13.93 1.20 2.98
C LYS A 706 -15.34 1.76 2.75
N LEU A 707 -16.29 0.94 2.30
CA LEU A 707 -17.63 1.39 1.91
C LEU A 707 -18.35 2.14 3.04
N ALA A 708 -18.27 1.66 4.29
CA ALA A 708 -18.91 2.31 5.43
C ALA A 708 -18.32 3.71 5.70
N ASP A 709 -16.99 3.83 5.73
CA ASP A 709 -16.32 5.12 5.98
C ASP A 709 -16.59 6.12 4.85
N GLN A 710 -16.59 5.66 3.59
CA GLN A 710 -16.88 6.51 2.43
C GLN A 710 -18.35 6.93 2.37
N LEU A 711 -19.28 6.03 2.72
CA LEU A 711 -20.70 6.38 2.83
C LEU A 711 -20.93 7.43 3.93
N ASN A 712 -20.30 7.27 5.10
CA ASN A 712 -20.35 8.26 6.17
C ASN A 712 -19.84 9.63 5.71
N ALA A 713 -18.79 9.67 4.88
CA ALA A 713 -18.26 10.91 4.36
C ALA A 713 -19.29 11.68 3.51
N GLU A 714 -19.97 10.99 2.60
CA GLU A 714 -21.02 11.59 1.76
C GLU A 714 -22.27 12.00 2.56
N ILE A 715 -22.64 11.21 3.58
CA ILE A 715 -23.72 11.57 4.50
C ILE A 715 -23.35 12.83 5.31
N ALA A 716 -22.11 12.92 5.79
CA ALA A 716 -21.63 14.08 6.55
C ALA A 716 -21.51 15.35 5.70
N LEU A 717 -21.19 15.20 4.41
CA LEU A 717 -21.23 16.29 3.44
C LEU A 717 -22.65 16.75 3.12
N GLY A 718 -23.65 15.88 3.34
CA GLY A 718 -25.04 16.11 2.97
C GLY A 718 -25.30 15.90 1.48
N THR A 719 -24.33 15.34 0.75
CA THR A 719 -24.53 14.92 -0.65
C THR A 719 -25.46 13.72 -0.70
N VAL A 720 -25.42 12.82 0.29
CA VAL A 720 -26.31 11.66 0.42
C VAL A 720 -27.21 11.81 1.64
N GLN A 721 -28.54 11.83 1.45
CA GLN A 721 -29.50 12.00 2.56
C GLN A 721 -30.34 10.75 2.85
N ASN A 722 -30.37 9.80 1.92
CA ASN A 722 -31.14 8.58 2.04
C ASN A 722 -30.49 7.44 1.25
N ALA A 723 -30.94 6.21 1.51
CA ALA A 723 -30.36 5.01 0.94
C ALA A 723 -30.53 4.92 -0.60
N ARG A 724 -31.57 5.54 -1.18
CA ARG A 724 -31.74 5.62 -2.65
C ARG A 724 -30.64 6.48 -3.27
N GLU A 725 -30.37 7.65 -2.69
CA GLU A 725 -29.26 8.51 -3.11
C GLU A 725 -27.89 7.85 -2.89
N ALA A 726 -27.76 7.02 -1.86
CA ALA A 726 -26.54 6.24 -1.63
C ALA A 726 -26.34 5.16 -2.70
N CYS A 727 -27.41 4.47 -3.13
CA CYS A 727 -27.32 3.53 -4.26
C CYS A 727 -26.98 4.23 -5.57
N HIS A 728 -27.50 5.45 -5.76
CA HIS A 728 -27.14 6.30 -6.89
C HIS A 728 -25.65 6.68 -6.83
N TRP A 729 -25.17 7.13 -5.67
CA TRP A 729 -23.75 7.42 -5.42
C TRP A 729 -22.85 6.22 -5.71
N LEU A 730 -23.24 5.03 -5.24
CA LEU A 730 -22.50 3.80 -5.49
C LEU A 730 -22.43 3.45 -6.99
N GLY A 731 -23.35 3.98 -7.82
CA GLY A 731 -23.30 3.84 -9.28
C GLY A 731 -22.21 4.65 -9.98
N TYR A 732 -21.56 5.61 -9.31
CA TYR A 732 -20.44 6.36 -9.86
C TYR A 732 -19.07 5.78 -9.51
N THR A 733 -19.01 4.79 -8.61
CA THR A 733 -17.74 4.21 -8.16
C THR A 733 -17.21 3.22 -9.18
N TYR A 734 -15.91 2.93 -9.13
CA TYR A 734 -15.29 1.92 -9.99
C TYR A 734 -15.78 0.51 -9.62
N LEU A 735 -16.06 0.28 -8.33
CA LEU A 735 -16.71 -0.94 -7.82
C LEU A 735 -17.96 -1.33 -8.63
N TYR A 736 -18.83 -0.37 -8.96
CA TYR A 736 -20.04 -0.66 -9.74
C TYR A 736 -19.71 -1.24 -11.12
N TYR A 737 -18.80 -0.60 -11.86
CA TYR A 737 -18.38 -1.08 -13.18
C TYR A 737 -17.78 -2.47 -13.11
N ARG A 738 -16.96 -2.73 -12.08
CA ARG A 738 -16.33 -4.04 -11.88
C ARG A 738 -17.30 -5.14 -11.47
N MET A 739 -18.28 -4.85 -10.60
CA MET A 739 -19.34 -5.81 -10.26
C MET A 739 -20.20 -6.16 -11.48
N VAL A 740 -20.42 -5.23 -12.41
CA VAL A 740 -21.15 -5.53 -13.66
C VAL A 740 -20.27 -6.32 -14.62
N ARG A 741 -18.96 -6.01 -14.72
CA ARG A 741 -18.07 -6.71 -15.65
C ARG A 741 -17.73 -8.13 -15.21
N ASN A 742 -17.51 -8.34 -13.91
CA ASN A 742 -17.16 -9.64 -13.34
C ASN A 742 -17.93 -9.91 -12.04
N PRO A 743 -19.24 -10.22 -12.11
CA PRO A 743 -20.06 -10.38 -10.91
C PRO A 743 -19.55 -11.46 -9.95
N THR A 744 -19.02 -12.56 -10.48
CA THR A 744 -18.50 -13.70 -9.70
C THR A 744 -17.33 -13.32 -8.80
N LEU A 745 -16.42 -12.48 -9.28
CA LEU A 745 -15.28 -12.02 -8.49
C LEU A 745 -15.73 -11.18 -7.27
N TYR A 746 -16.87 -10.50 -7.36
CA TYR A 746 -17.43 -9.66 -6.30
C TYR A 746 -18.53 -10.36 -5.48
N GLY A 747 -18.52 -11.71 -5.49
CA GLY A 747 -19.41 -12.54 -4.68
C GLY A 747 -20.87 -12.57 -5.16
N LEU A 748 -21.12 -12.34 -6.45
CA LEU A 748 -22.45 -12.50 -7.05
C LEU A 748 -22.56 -13.78 -7.88
N ALA A 749 -23.79 -14.28 -8.03
CA ALA A 749 -24.06 -15.43 -8.89
C ALA A 749 -23.81 -15.10 -10.38
N PRO A 750 -23.35 -16.06 -11.21
CA PRO A 750 -23.07 -15.83 -12.63
C PRO A 750 -24.29 -15.33 -13.44
N ASP A 751 -25.49 -15.70 -13.04
CA ASP A 751 -26.75 -15.34 -13.71
C ASP A 751 -27.38 -14.04 -13.17
N VAL A 752 -26.72 -13.35 -12.23
CA VAL A 752 -27.29 -12.17 -11.55
C VAL A 752 -27.72 -11.08 -12.53
N LEU A 753 -26.94 -10.85 -13.60
CA LEU A 753 -27.23 -9.80 -14.58
C LEU A 753 -28.45 -10.11 -15.46
N ALA A 754 -28.89 -11.37 -15.53
CA ALA A 754 -30.14 -11.73 -16.18
C ALA A 754 -31.36 -11.30 -15.34
N LYS A 755 -31.20 -11.20 -14.02
CA LYS A 755 -32.25 -10.84 -13.05
C LYS A 755 -32.20 -9.36 -12.65
N ASP A 756 -31.01 -8.81 -12.48
CA ASP A 756 -30.74 -7.45 -12.02
C ASP A 756 -29.65 -6.80 -12.88
N VAL A 757 -30.06 -6.36 -14.07
CA VAL A 757 -29.16 -5.81 -15.11
C VAL A 757 -28.31 -4.64 -14.61
N VAL A 758 -28.86 -3.82 -13.70
CA VAL A 758 -28.21 -2.61 -13.18
C VAL A 758 -27.72 -2.77 -11.73
N LEU A 759 -27.73 -4.00 -11.21
CA LEU A 759 -27.33 -4.34 -9.84
C LEU A 759 -28.00 -3.42 -8.79
N GLU A 760 -29.27 -3.07 -8.98
CA GLU A 760 -30.02 -2.21 -8.04
C GLU A 760 -30.23 -2.91 -6.69
N GLY A 761 -30.57 -4.20 -6.71
CA GLY A 761 -30.70 -5.02 -5.51
C GLY A 761 -29.38 -5.12 -4.76
N ARG A 762 -28.30 -5.51 -5.47
CA ARG A 762 -26.96 -5.62 -4.86
C ARG A 762 -26.49 -4.30 -4.26
N ARG A 763 -26.63 -3.18 -4.98
CA ARG A 763 -26.25 -1.86 -4.45
C ARG A 763 -27.06 -1.50 -3.21
N ALA A 764 -28.35 -1.83 -3.18
CA ALA A 764 -29.18 -1.62 -1.99
C ALA A 764 -28.72 -2.45 -0.80
N ASP A 765 -28.33 -3.71 -1.00
CA ASP A 765 -27.83 -4.58 0.08
C ASP A 765 -26.47 -4.10 0.62
N LEU A 766 -25.56 -3.67 -0.26
CA LEU A 766 -24.27 -3.07 0.14
C LEU A 766 -24.47 -1.80 0.97
N ILE A 767 -25.33 -0.88 0.50
CA ILE A 767 -25.67 0.35 1.22
C ILE A 767 -26.37 0.04 2.54
N HIS A 768 -27.30 -0.90 2.55
CA HIS A 768 -28.01 -1.29 3.76
C HIS A 768 -27.06 -1.85 4.82
N SER A 769 -26.10 -2.68 4.41
CA SER A 769 -25.08 -3.27 5.28
C SER A 769 -24.15 -2.20 5.85
N ALA A 770 -23.62 -1.33 4.99
CA ALA A 770 -22.78 -0.20 5.41
C ALA A 770 -23.51 0.77 6.34
N ALA A 771 -24.74 1.17 6.01
CA ALA A 771 -25.56 2.04 6.85
C ALA A 771 -25.90 1.39 8.20
N THR A 772 -26.11 0.07 8.23
CA THR A 772 -26.35 -0.68 9.47
C THR A 772 -25.10 -0.69 10.36
N ILE A 773 -23.91 -0.81 9.79
CA ILE A 773 -22.64 -0.68 10.54
C ILE A 773 -22.53 0.74 11.14
N LEU A 774 -22.77 1.78 10.33
CA LEU A 774 -22.70 3.17 10.80
C LEU A 774 -23.73 3.50 11.89
N ASP A 775 -24.93 2.93 11.78
CA ASP A 775 -26.03 3.10 12.76
C ASP A 775 -25.72 2.41 14.09
N LYS A 776 -25.26 1.15 14.05
CA LYS A 776 -24.78 0.44 15.25
C LYS A 776 -23.67 1.21 15.96
N ASN A 777 -22.83 1.89 15.19
CA ASN A 777 -21.66 2.62 15.68
C ASN A 777 -21.96 4.09 16.06
N ASN A 778 -23.22 4.53 16.00
CA ASN A 778 -23.67 5.90 16.31
C ASN A 778 -23.07 7.02 15.44
N LEU A 779 -22.53 6.70 14.25
CA LEU A 779 -22.04 7.71 13.30
C LEU A 779 -23.18 8.34 12.48
N VAL A 780 -24.20 7.54 12.19
CA VAL A 780 -25.40 7.95 11.45
C VAL A 780 -26.61 7.37 12.18
N LYS A 781 -27.76 8.04 12.17
CA LYS A 781 -29.04 7.40 12.51
C LYS A 781 -29.71 6.97 11.23
N TYR A 782 -29.96 5.68 11.08
CA TYR A 782 -30.53 5.10 9.86
C TYR A 782 -31.95 4.59 10.11
N ASP A 783 -32.95 5.30 9.57
CA ASP A 783 -34.31 4.78 9.56
C ASP A 783 -34.48 3.75 8.44
N ARG A 784 -34.50 2.48 8.82
CA ARG A 784 -34.65 1.36 7.87
C ARG A 784 -35.96 1.41 7.08
N LYS A 785 -37.03 1.99 7.63
CA LYS A 785 -38.35 2.03 6.95
C LYS A 785 -38.37 3.07 5.83
N SER A 786 -37.96 4.31 6.15
CA SER A 786 -37.93 5.41 5.17
C SER A 786 -36.66 5.42 4.33
N GLY A 787 -35.59 4.77 4.79
CA GLY A 787 -34.28 4.81 4.18
C GLY A 787 -33.49 6.10 4.49
N ARG A 788 -33.99 6.99 5.37
CA ARG A 788 -33.34 8.28 5.65
C ARG A 788 -32.12 8.14 6.55
N PHE A 789 -31.12 8.97 6.30
CA PHE A 789 -29.93 9.11 7.12
C PHE A 789 -29.94 10.44 7.86
N GLN A 790 -29.55 10.43 9.13
CA GLN A 790 -29.24 11.63 9.89
C GLN A 790 -27.81 11.52 10.42
N VAL A 791 -26.91 12.38 9.95
CA VAL A 791 -25.52 12.42 10.44
C VAL A 791 -25.48 12.81 11.92
N THR A 792 -24.62 12.15 12.71
CA THR A 792 -24.33 12.55 14.10
C THR A 792 -23.06 13.42 14.16
N ASP A 793 -22.80 14.04 15.31
CA ASP A 793 -21.53 14.76 15.50
C ASP A 793 -20.33 13.81 15.42
N LEU A 794 -20.47 12.55 15.84
CA LEU A 794 -19.43 11.52 15.69
C LEU A 794 -19.17 11.20 14.22
N GLY A 795 -20.22 11.05 13.40
CA GLY A 795 -20.08 10.83 11.95
C GLY A 795 -19.35 11.99 11.25
N ARG A 796 -19.63 13.24 11.64
CA ARG A 796 -18.90 14.41 11.14
C ARG A 796 -17.42 14.39 11.54
N ILE A 797 -17.13 14.11 12.81
CA ILE A 797 -15.75 14.05 13.32
C ILE A 797 -14.96 12.94 12.62
N ALA A 798 -15.56 11.76 12.44
CA ALA A 798 -15.00 10.64 11.68
C ALA A 798 -14.62 11.08 10.25
N SER A 799 -15.58 11.68 9.53
CA SER A 799 -15.40 12.13 8.14
C SER A 799 -14.31 13.18 8.01
N TYR A 800 -14.36 14.25 8.82
CA TYR A 800 -13.44 15.38 8.75
C TYR A 800 -12.00 15.01 9.13
N ASN A 801 -11.80 13.98 9.95
CA ASN A 801 -10.47 13.55 10.36
C ASN A 801 -10.01 12.28 9.64
N CYS A 802 -10.82 11.72 8.72
CA CYS A 802 -10.53 10.44 8.03
C CYS A 802 -10.15 9.33 9.02
N VAL A 803 -10.94 9.19 10.08
CA VAL A 803 -10.79 8.15 11.11
C VAL A 803 -11.85 7.08 10.87
N SER A 804 -11.47 5.81 11.02
CA SER A 804 -12.39 4.69 10.80
C SER A 804 -13.56 4.73 11.78
N HIS A 805 -14.69 4.17 11.35
CA HIS A 805 -15.83 4.01 12.25
C HIS A 805 -15.50 3.18 13.50
N GLY A 806 -14.64 2.15 13.40
CA GLY A 806 -14.25 1.32 14.55
C GLY A 806 -13.50 2.12 15.62
N THR A 807 -12.57 2.98 15.23
CA THR A 807 -11.86 3.86 16.17
C THR A 807 -12.79 4.82 16.89
N ILE A 808 -13.75 5.41 16.17
CA ILE A 808 -14.71 6.35 16.78
C ILE A 808 -15.62 5.64 17.78
N VAL A 809 -15.98 4.37 17.54
CA VAL A 809 -16.70 3.54 18.52
C VAL A 809 -15.85 3.32 19.76
N THR A 810 -14.61 2.87 19.60
CA THR A 810 -13.67 2.69 20.72
C THR A 810 -13.54 3.95 21.56
N TYR A 811 -13.41 5.12 20.92
CA TYR A 811 -13.37 6.40 21.63
C TYR A 811 -14.71 6.72 22.31
N ASN A 812 -15.82 6.50 21.62
CA ASN A 812 -17.14 6.83 22.13
C ASN A 812 -17.48 6.02 23.40
N GLU A 813 -17.13 4.74 23.43
CA GLU A 813 -17.38 3.80 24.53
C GLU A 813 -16.42 3.99 25.71
N LEU A 814 -15.13 4.18 25.43
CA LEU A 814 -14.11 4.19 26.48
C LEU A 814 -13.88 5.57 27.10
N LEU A 815 -14.09 6.67 26.36
CA LEU A 815 -13.82 8.02 26.86
C LEU A 815 -14.64 8.37 28.11
N LYS A 816 -13.96 8.80 29.18
CA LYS A 816 -14.55 9.26 30.44
C LYS A 816 -14.00 10.64 30.83
N PRO A 817 -14.79 11.51 31.48
CA PRO A 817 -14.37 12.88 31.82
C PRO A 817 -13.19 12.95 32.80
N THR A 818 -12.96 11.88 33.58
CA THR A 818 -11.91 11.80 34.61
C THR A 818 -10.57 11.24 34.11
N MET A 819 -10.44 10.96 32.81
CA MET A 819 -9.24 10.32 32.26
C MET A 819 -7.96 11.15 32.44
N GLY A 820 -6.88 10.45 32.79
CA GLY A 820 -5.53 10.97 32.89
C GLY A 820 -4.78 10.93 31.54
N ASP A 821 -3.55 11.44 31.52
CA ASP A 821 -2.68 11.30 30.34
C ASP A 821 -2.42 9.82 30.02
N ILE A 822 -2.17 8.99 31.04
CA ILE A 822 -1.97 7.54 30.90
C ILE A 822 -3.15 6.90 30.15
N ASP A 823 -4.38 7.21 30.54
CA ASP A 823 -5.58 6.63 29.93
C ASP A 823 -5.77 7.13 28.49
N LEU A 824 -5.38 8.37 28.17
CA LEU A 824 -5.46 8.91 26.82
C LEU A 824 -4.45 8.24 25.87
N TYR A 825 -3.21 8.01 26.31
CA TYR A 825 -2.22 7.30 25.50
C TYR A 825 -2.62 5.84 25.27
N HIS A 826 -3.13 5.18 26.31
CA HIS A 826 -3.70 3.84 26.17
C HIS A 826 -4.87 3.83 25.18
N LEU A 827 -5.83 4.75 25.32
CA LEU A 827 -6.99 4.81 24.42
C LEU A 827 -6.57 5.03 22.95
N LEU A 828 -5.57 5.88 22.69
CA LEU A 828 -5.03 6.07 21.35
C LEU A 828 -4.42 4.78 20.79
N SER A 829 -3.77 3.97 21.63
CA SER A 829 -3.20 2.69 21.22
C SER A 829 -4.24 1.64 20.79
N LEU A 830 -5.50 1.80 21.20
CA LEU A 830 -6.62 0.92 20.85
C LEU A 830 -7.33 1.30 19.54
N SER A 831 -6.78 2.25 18.78
CA SER A 831 -7.37 2.69 17.50
C SER A 831 -7.31 1.58 16.46
N GLU A 832 -8.37 1.41 15.68
CA GLU A 832 -8.48 0.39 14.62
C GLU A 832 -7.42 0.58 13.52
N GLU A 833 -6.95 1.81 13.30
CA GLU A 833 -5.82 2.08 12.40
C GLU A 833 -4.55 1.29 12.77
N PHE A 834 -4.45 0.82 14.02
CA PHE A 834 -3.31 0.04 14.52
C PHE A 834 -3.65 -1.44 14.74
N LYS A 835 -4.82 -1.93 14.26
CA LYS A 835 -5.32 -3.29 14.59
C LYS A 835 -4.39 -4.44 14.19
N TYR A 836 -3.52 -4.22 13.21
CA TYR A 836 -2.58 -5.22 12.72
C TYR A 836 -1.16 -5.08 13.29
N VAL A 837 -0.89 -4.03 14.09
CA VAL A 837 0.41 -3.91 14.76
C VAL A 837 0.53 -5.05 15.78
N THR A 838 1.61 -5.81 15.71
CA THR A 838 1.89 -6.92 16.63
C THR A 838 3.27 -6.76 17.25
N VAL A 839 3.49 -7.37 18.42
CA VAL A 839 4.81 -7.39 19.06
C VAL A 839 5.62 -8.57 18.52
N GLY A 840 6.69 -8.29 17.79
CA GLY A 840 7.62 -9.31 17.31
C GLY A 840 8.54 -9.79 18.45
N PRO A 841 8.93 -11.08 18.48
CA PRO A 841 9.90 -11.57 19.46
C PRO A 841 11.25 -10.85 19.34
N ASP A 842 11.63 -10.48 18.11
CA ASP A 842 12.85 -9.74 17.77
C ASP A 842 12.90 -8.31 18.30
N GLU A 843 11.75 -7.78 18.72
CA GLU A 843 11.59 -6.39 19.14
C GLU A 843 11.52 -6.24 20.67
N LYS A 844 11.23 -7.33 21.40
CA LYS A 844 10.92 -7.29 22.84
C LYS A 844 12.03 -6.65 23.67
N MET A 845 13.30 -6.99 23.40
CA MET A 845 14.43 -6.41 24.13
C MET A 845 14.59 -4.90 23.89
N GLU A 846 14.35 -4.44 22.66
CA GLU A 846 14.42 -3.01 22.33
C GLU A 846 13.25 -2.25 22.96
N LEU A 847 12.03 -2.82 22.89
CA LEU A 847 10.84 -2.27 23.53
C LEU A 847 10.99 -2.17 25.05
N ALA A 848 11.57 -3.17 25.70
CA ALA A 848 11.82 -3.14 27.15
C ALA A 848 12.74 -1.96 27.53
N LYS A 849 13.81 -1.73 26.76
CA LYS A 849 14.71 -0.57 26.97
C LYS A 849 14.03 0.77 26.73
N LEU A 850 13.06 0.83 25.82
CA LEU A 850 12.28 2.04 25.55
C LEU A 850 11.27 2.32 26.65
N LEU A 851 10.68 1.28 27.25
CA LEU A 851 9.73 1.39 28.36
C LEU A 851 10.32 2.17 29.54
N ASP A 852 11.60 1.98 29.85
CA ASP A 852 12.28 2.72 30.91
C ASP A 852 12.52 4.21 30.58
N ARG A 853 12.31 4.62 29.32
CA ARG A 853 12.59 5.96 28.80
C ARG A 853 11.34 6.75 28.44
N VAL A 854 10.15 6.14 28.48
CA VAL A 854 8.90 6.85 28.16
C VAL A 854 8.52 7.80 29.29
N THR A 855 7.88 8.92 28.92
CA THR A 855 7.54 9.99 29.87
C THR A 855 6.24 9.75 30.64
N VAL A 856 5.32 8.99 30.06
CA VAL A 856 4.01 8.66 30.61
C VAL A 856 3.99 7.16 30.89
N PRO A 857 3.71 6.72 32.14
CA PRO A 857 3.65 5.31 32.47
C PRO A 857 2.67 4.53 31.59
N ILE A 858 3.01 3.27 31.30
CA ILE A 858 2.20 2.33 30.50
C ILE A 858 1.68 1.27 31.47
N LYS A 859 0.37 1.01 31.42
CA LYS A 859 -0.32 0.04 32.30
C LYS A 859 -0.31 -1.37 31.70
N GLU A 860 -0.24 -1.42 30.38
CA GLU A 860 -0.29 -2.59 29.52
C GLU A 860 1.00 -3.41 29.65
N THR A 861 0.90 -4.72 29.47
CA THR A 861 2.07 -5.60 29.47
C THR A 861 2.83 -5.50 28.14
N LEU A 862 4.16 -5.69 28.14
CA LEU A 862 4.99 -5.59 26.93
C LEU A 862 4.63 -6.58 25.81
N GLU A 863 3.82 -7.60 26.11
CA GLU A 863 3.33 -8.57 25.13
C GLU A 863 2.10 -8.06 24.37
N GLU A 864 1.40 -7.06 24.91
CA GLU A 864 0.24 -6.47 24.26
C GLU A 864 0.64 -5.49 23.14
N PRO A 865 -0.02 -5.55 21.98
CA PRO A 865 0.16 -4.56 20.91
C PRO A 865 -0.04 -3.11 21.35
N SER A 866 -1.00 -2.87 22.25
CA SER A 866 -1.28 -1.56 22.85
C SER A 866 -0.05 -0.97 23.53
N ALA A 867 0.72 -1.78 24.27
CA ALA A 867 1.97 -1.37 24.90
C ALA A 867 3.00 -0.93 23.86
N LYS A 868 3.21 -1.72 22.80
CA LYS A 868 4.12 -1.38 21.69
C LYS A 868 3.70 -0.06 21.05
N ILE A 869 2.44 0.11 20.69
CA ILE A 869 1.94 1.33 20.05
C ILE A 869 2.13 2.55 20.95
N ASN A 870 1.83 2.40 22.24
CA ASN A 870 1.97 3.46 23.24
C ASN A 870 3.45 3.85 23.43
N VAL A 871 4.35 2.87 23.61
CA VAL A 871 5.81 3.09 23.66
C VAL A 871 6.29 3.82 22.42
N LEU A 872 5.91 3.35 21.24
CA LEU A 872 6.37 3.92 19.97
C LEU A 872 5.80 5.33 19.73
N LEU A 873 4.57 5.62 20.12
CA LEU A 873 4.02 6.98 20.08
C LEU A 873 4.80 7.92 21.00
N GLN A 874 5.17 7.47 22.20
CA GLN A 874 5.97 8.27 23.12
C GLN A 874 7.43 8.41 22.68
N ALA A 875 8.01 7.37 22.10
CA ALA A 875 9.34 7.38 21.47
C ALA A 875 9.35 8.35 20.28
N TYR A 876 8.31 8.31 19.45
CA TYR A 876 8.06 9.28 18.40
C TYR A 876 8.04 10.67 19.01
N ILE A 877 7.19 10.96 20.02
CA ILE A 877 7.10 12.25 20.74
C ILE A 877 8.44 12.69 21.38
N SER A 878 9.31 11.76 21.78
CA SER A 878 10.59 12.06 22.42
C SER A 878 11.79 12.08 21.47
N GLN A 879 11.58 11.87 20.16
CA GLN A 879 12.65 11.77 19.14
C GLN A 879 13.70 10.69 19.48
N LEU A 880 13.25 9.57 20.06
CA LEU A 880 14.15 8.45 20.32
C LEU A 880 14.54 7.78 19.00
N LYS A 881 15.80 7.35 18.92
CA LYS A 881 16.30 6.57 17.79
C LYS A 881 16.10 5.09 18.09
N LEU A 882 15.61 4.37 17.08
CA LEU A 882 15.36 2.94 17.12
C LEU A 882 16.41 2.21 16.26
N GLU A 883 16.73 0.98 16.64
CA GLU A 883 17.66 0.10 15.96
C GLU A 883 16.94 -0.81 14.95
N SER A 884 15.81 -1.40 15.32
CA SER A 884 15.02 -2.27 14.44
C SER A 884 14.32 -1.50 13.31
N LEU A 885 14.31 -2.11 12.11
CA LEU A 885 13.63 -1.56 10.93
C LEU A 885 12.10 -1.61 11.09
N SER A 886 11.56 -2.71 11.60
CA SER A 886 10.12 -2.90 11.83
C SER A 886 9.62 -1.88 12.85
N LEU A 887 10.27 -1.76 14.02
CA LEU A 887 9.93 -0.75 15.02
C LEU A 887 10.04 0.68 14.50
N THR A 888 11.06 0.99 13.69
CA THR A 888 11.18 2.31 13.07
C THR A 888 10.01 2.59 12.12
N SER A 889 9.61 1.59 11.33
CA SER A 889 8.51 1.71 10.37
C SER A 889 7.17 1.86 11.09
N ASP A 890 6.93 1.06 12.13
CA ASP A 890 5.76 1.16 13.01
C ASP A 890 5.70 2.52 13.70
N MET A 891 6.81 3.01 14.26
CA MET A 891 6.87 4.32 14.90
C MET A 891 6.49 5.44 13.94
N VAL A 892 6.98 5.40 12.69
CA VAL A 892 6.63 6.38 11.66
C VAL A 892 5.15 6.28 11.29
N PHE A 893 4.64 5.06 11.08
CA PHE A 893 3.23 4.82 10.77
C PHE A 893 2.30 5.31 11.89
N ILE A 894 2.61 4.97 13.15
CA ILE A 894 1.88 5.44 14.33
C ILE A 894 1.93 6.97 14.41
N GLY A 895 3.11 7.57 14.26
CA GLY A 895 3.29 9.03 14.28
C GLY A 895 2.47 9.76 13.22
N GLN A 896 2.45 9.23 11.98
CA GLN A 896 1.69 9.79 10.86
C GLN A 896 0.17 9.74 11.09
N ASN A 897 -0.33 8.70 11.75
CA ASN A 897 -1.76 8.56 12.07
C ASN A 897 -2.16 9.28 13.36
N ALA A 898 -1.25 9.41 14.32
CA ALA A 898 -1.56 9.99 15.64
C ALA A 898 -2.12 11.41 15.55
N GLY A 899 -1.64 12.23 14.60
CA GLY A 899 -2.12 13.60 14.41
C GLY A 899 -3.64 13.68 14.18
N ARG A 900 -4.18 12.87 13.25
CA ARG A 900 -5.62 12.85 12.93
C ARG A 900 -6.45 12.17 14.02
N LEU A 901 -5.90 11.13 14.66
CA LEU A 901 -6.57 10.38 15.72
C LEU A 901 -6.76 11.22 16.99
N VAL A 902 -5.70 11.87 17.46
CA VAL A 902 -5.78 12.76 18.62
C VAL A 902 -6.65 13.98 18.31
N ARG A 903 -6.64 14.46 17.06
CA ARG A 903 -7.54 15.55 16.65
C ARG A 903 -9.01 15.14 16.72
N ALA A 904 -9.37 13.95 16.23
CA ALA A 904 -10.72 13.41 16.35
C ALA A 904 -11.12 13.24 17.82
N LEU A 905 -10.23 12.66 18.65
CA LEU A 905 -10.45 12.51 20.08
C LEU A 905 -10.71 13.87 20.75
N TYR A 906 -9.88 14.87 20.47
CA TYR A 906 -10.07 16.24 20.97
C TYR A 906 -11.44 16.81 20.59
N GLU A 907 -11.87 16.66 19.33
CA GLU A 907 -13.16 17.18 18.86
C GLU A 907 -14.36 16.47 19.52
N ILE A 908 -14.27 15.15 19.78
CA ILE A 908 -15.30 14.41 20.53
C ILE A 908 -15.43 14.97 21.95
N VAL A 909 -14.30 15.11 22.65
CA VAL A 909 -14.25 15.57 24.04
C VAL A 909 -14.72 17.02 24.16
N LEU A 910 -14.35 17.86 23.18
CA LEU A 910 -14.80 19.24 23.09
C LEU A 910 -16.32 19.33 22.91
N LYS A 911 -16.88 18.51 22.02
CA LYS A 911 -18.34 18.42 21.79
C LYS A 911 -19.11 17.93 23.01
N ARG A 912 -18.51 17.06 23.81
CA ARG A 912 -19.07 16.59 25.09
C ARG A 912 -18.93 17.60 26.24
N GLY A 913 -18.19 18.70 26.05
CA GLY A 913 -18.02 19.77 27.05
C GLY A 913 -17.07 19.42 28.20
N TRP A 914 -16.18 18.44 28.02
CA TRP A 914 -15.26 18.00 29.07
C TRP A 914 -13.98 18.84 29.05
N VAL A 915 -14.00 19.98 29.72
CA VAL A 915 -12.96 21.03 29.65
C VAL A 915 -11.56 20.50 29.98
N GLN A 916 -11.39 19.81 31.12
CA GLN A 916 -10.08 19.31 31.56
C GLN A 916 -9.49 18.31 30.57
N LEU A 917 -10.32 17.40 30.04
CA LEU A 917 -9.87 16.40 29.09
C LEU A 917 -9.59 17.01 27.71
N SER A 918 -10.36 18.03 27.31
CA SER A 918 -10.13 18.79 26.08
C SER A 918 -8.76 19.47 26.10
N GLU A 919 -8.38 20.07 27.23
CA GLU A 919 -7.07 20.69 27.40
C GLU A 919 -5.92 19.68 27.28
N LYS A 920 -6.06 18.50 27.89
CA LYS A 920 -5.08 17.41 27.79
C LYS A 920 -4.95 16.88 26.36
N ALA A 921 -6.08 16.58 25.70
CA ALA A 921 -6.08 16.12 24.32
C ALA A 921 -5.41 17.16 23.39
N LEU A 922 -5.71 18.45 23.57
CA LEU A 922 -5.08 19.53 22.81
C LEU A 922 -3.56 19.64 23.06
N LYS A 923 -3.12 19.43 24.31
CA LYS A 923 -1.69 19.36 24.65
C LYS A 923 -0.99 18.20 23.92
N ILE A 924 -1.64 17.04 23.80
CA ILE A 924 -1.12 15.90 23.03
C ILE A 924 -1.04 16.25 21.53
N VAL A 925 -2.08 16.88 20.95
CA VAL A 925 -2.03 17.37 19.56
C VAL A 925 -0.81 18.27 19.35
N GLY A 926 -0.58 19.22 20.26
CA GLY A 926 0.56 20.14 20.22
C GLY A 926 1.92 19.44 20.33
N ARG A 927 2.03 18.36 21.09
CA ARG A 927 3.27 17.56 21.21
C ARG A 927 3.57 16.77 19.94
N ILE A 928 2.55 16.26 19.26
CA ILE A 928 2.69 15.50 18.02
C ILE A 928 3.04 16.44 16.85
N THR A 929 2.36 17.59 16.75
CA THR A 929 2.51 18.54 15.63
C THR A 929 3.76 19.42 15.68
N ARG A 930 4.45 19.55 16.83
CA ARG A 930 5.72 20.30 16.95
C ARG A 930 6.96 19.50 16.52
N LYS A 931 6.75 18.31 15.95
CA LYS A 931 7.75 17.53 15.23
C LYS A 931 7.81 17.96 13.79
#